data_AF-A0A1F2V942-F1
#
_entry.id   AF-A0A1F2V942-F1
#
_cell.length_a   1.000
_cell.length_b   1.000
_cell.length_c   1.000
_cell.angle_alpha   90.00
_cell.angle_beta   90.00
_cell.angle_gamma   90.00
#
_symmetry.space_group_name_H-M   'P 1'
#
loop_
_entity.id
_entity.type
_entity.pdbx_description
1 polymer ?
#
loop_
_entity_poly.entity_id
_entity_poly.type
_entity_poly.pdbx_seq_one_letter_code
_entity_poly.pdbx_strand_id
1 'polypeptide(L)'
;MFDGLRQDITGGVRGLIKSPGFAAASLITLALGIGATSAIFSVVKAVLVTPLPYAEPERRVQIFTRWISFDKTWLATAEVVDFRTMSKTMTAIAAWGTGEQNLTGDGEPIRVGVGFITANTLDVLGTRPLLGRMFTPAEDRPNGPQLALVGYPLWQARYGGDPGIVGRTMMINDVPVEVIGVMPDGFRLPTDFTDDAAEPTELWRPQQIDEQNLTRNHGLFGAALLAPGQTAASATDELRAIAHRLTEQGAYHAAMKFTAFDVPLDDEIRGGLRPAMWLLMGAVGFLLLISCANVANLLLVRGDARLREMAVRTAIGAAPDRLVRQLLTESVVLAVLGATLGLGLAAVGLRVLLALDPTSLPPLAPIRLDTTVVLFTLALGVITTVVFGLAPALRTLRLNLVDSLREGNQQSTVGGARQRLRGLLVVAEVALAVVLVIGAGLMIRSLSELGRIELGFNPERLLTLKLSLPTARYDTPEKVVDFYRTLVDRVRALPGAQAAGVVRSLPLATTIGDYGLDVEGFEETPGHNAKGDWQIVSDGAFEAMGTRLARGRWFTAADTTATQPVAVVNETLARTYWKDSNAVVGGRIRIGSMRNPWVTVVGIVADERHNGVTGIVKEKFYIPHSQWHVVTGGNLIRAAYVVVRTPGDPLALAG
;
A
#
# COMPACT_ATOMS: atom_id res chain seq x y z
N MET A 1 -53.61 -6.65 -11.01
CA MET A 1 -52.30 -7.00 -10.42
C MET A 1 -51.58 -5.77 -9.87
N PHE A 2 -51.43 -4.69 -10.65
CA PHE A 2 -50.78 -3.43 -10.22
C PHE A 2 -51.50 -2.69 -9.06
N ASP A 3 -52.83 -2.66 -9.03
CA ASP A 3 -53.58 -1.99 -7.94
C ASP A 3 -53.39 -2.67 -6.57
N GLY A 4 -53.27 -3.99 -6.56
CA GLY A 4 -53.00 -4.77 -5.35
C GLY A 4 -51.61 -4.47 -4.79
N LEU A 5 -50.60 -4.41 -5.66
CA LEU A 5 -49.22 -4.06 -5.27
C LEU A 5 -49.13 -2.62 -4.72
N ARG A 6 -49.82 -1.67 -5.37
CA ARG A 6 -49.88 -0.28 -4.91
C ARG A 6 -50.53 -0.16 -3.53
N GLN A 7 -51.63 -0.88 -3.29
CA GLN A 7 -52.28 -0.94 -1.98
C GLN A 7 -51.35 -1.51 -0.91
N ASP A 8 -50.62 -2.58 -1.23
CA ASP A 8 -49.70 -3.24 -0.28
C ASP A 8 -48.51 -2.34 0.07
N ILE A 9 -47.93 -1.63 -0.92
CA ILE A 9 -46.86 -0.64 -0.69
C ILE A 9 -47.37 0.52 0.18
N THR A 10 -48.53 1.10 -0.18
CA THR A 10 -49.12 2.22 0.58
C THR A 10 -49.48 1.81 2.00
N GLY A 11 -49.98 0.58 2.15
CA GLY A 11 -50.25 -0.06 3.44
C GLY A 11 -49.00 -0.21 4.28
N GLY A 12 -47.90 -0.68 3.67
CA GLY A 12 -46.62 -0.86 4.38
C GLY A 12 -45.99 0.46 4.83
N VAL A 13 -45.99 1.48 3.97
CA VAL A 13 -45.51 2.83 4.33
C VAL A 13 -46.33 3.43 5.47
N ARG A 14 -47.67 3.34 5.40
CA ARG A 14 -48.54 3.77 6.51
C ARG A 14 -48.28 2.98 7.79
N GLY A 15 -48.00 1.69 7.67
CA GLY A 15 -47.61 0.84 8.79
C GLY A 15 -46.36 1.36 9.49
N LEU A 16 -45.34 1.77 8.75
CA LEU A 16 -44.09 2.33 9.29
C LEU A 16 -44.31 3.67 10.00
N ILE A 17 -45.10 4.57 9.39
CA ILE A 17 -45.41 5.89 9.97
C ILE A 17 -46.14 5.75 11.32
N LYS A 18 -46.99 4.74 11.48
CA LYS A 18 -47.72 4.48 12.73
C LYS A 18 -46.86 3.88 13.85
N SER A 19 -45.61 3.48 13.57
CA SER A 19 -44.69 2.90 14.55
C SER A 19 -43.28 3.49 14.41
N PRO A 20 -43.11 4.79 14.72
CA PRO A 20 -41.88 5.51 14.40
C PRO A 20 -40.64 4.91 15.10
N GLY A 21 -40.76 4.46 16.35
CA GLY A 21 -39.64 3.84 17.08
C GLY A 21 -39.13 2.54 16.43
N PHE A 22 -40.04 1.66 16.02
CA PHE A 22 -39.68 0.44 15.27
C PHE A 22 -39.04 0.79 13.92
N ALA A 23 -39.67 1.70 13.17
CA ALA A 23 -39.18 2.07 11.85
C ALA A 23 -37.78 2.70 11.92
N ALA A 24 -37.56 3.62 12.87
CA ALA A 24 -36.26 4.24 13.09
C ALA A 24 -35.19 3.20 13.49
N ALA A 25 -35.49 2.34 14.48
CA ALA A 25 -34.56 1.31 14.93
C ALA A 25 -34.19 0.33 13.80
N SER A 26 -35.18 -0.16 13.04
CA SER A 26 -34.92 -1.06 11.91
C SER A 26 -34.15 -0.38 10.78
N LEU A 27 -34.48 0.87 10.42
CA LEU A 27 -33.80 1.60 9.35
C LEU A 27 -32.36 1.95 9.71
N ILE A 28 -32.09 2.43 10.92
CA ILE A 28 -30.72 2.74 11.38
C ILE A 28 -29.88 1.47 11.39
N THR A 29 -30.42 0.36 11.92
CA THR A 29 -29.71 -0.92 12.00
C THR A 29 -29.40 -1.47 10.61
N LEU A 30 -30.38 -1.48 9.70
CA LEU A 30 -30.17 -1.90 8.31
C LEU A 30 -29.19 -0.98 7.59
N ALA A 31 -29.31 0.34 7.75
CA ALA A 31 -28.45 1.30 7.09
C ALA A 31 -27.00 1.16 7.54
N LEU A 32 -26.74 0.93 8.84
CA LEU A 32 -25.39 0.70 9.35
C LEU A 32 -24.81 -0.62 8.84
N GLY A 33 -25.54 -1.73 8.97
CA GLY A 33 -25.08 -3.04 8.50
C GLY A 33 -24.82 -3.05 7.00
N ILE A 34 -25.82 -2.65 6.20
CA ILE A 34 -25.72 -2.62 4.73
C ILE A 34 -24.68 -1.59 4.28
N GLY A 35 -24.66 -0.39 4.89
CA GLY A 35 -23.74 0.68 4.52
C GLY A 35 -22.28 0.32 4.80
N ALA A 36 -21.98 -0.22 5.98
CA ALA A 36 -20.63 -0.67 6.32
C ALA A 36 -20.16 -1.80 5.39
N THR A 37 -20.99 -2.82 5.15
CA THR A 37 -20.65 -3.90 4.21
C THR A 37 -20.44 -3.37 2.79
N SER A 38 -21.27 -2.42 2.34
CA SER A 38 -21.14 -1.83 0.99
C SER A 38 -19.87 -0.98 0.85
N ALA A 39 -19.51 -0.20 1.88
CA ALA A 39 -18.29 0.59 1.90
C ALA A 39 -17.04 -0.31 1.87
N ILE A 40 -16.98 -1.32 2.74
CA ILE A 40 -15.86 -2.27 2.76
C ILE A 40 -15.80 -3.10 1.47
N PHE A 41 -16.95 -3.52 0.93
CA PHE A 41 -16.98 -4.20 -0.36
C PHE A 41 -16.45 -3.31 -1.49
N SER A 42 -16.68 -2.00 -1.46
CA SER A 42 -16.10 -1.10 -2.47
C SER A 42 -14.56 -1.05 -2.40
N VAL A 43 -13.99 -1.07 -1.19
CA VAL A 43 -12.53 -1.12 -0.97
C VAL A 43 -11.97 -2.46 -1.39
N VAL A 44 -12.56 -3.57 -0.92
CA VAL A 44 -12.15 -4.93 -1.28
C VAL A 44 -12.27 -5.17 -2.78
N LYS A 45 -13.33 -4.64 -3.41
CA LYS A 45 -13.46 -4.71 -4.86
C LYS A 45 -12.32 -3.97 -5.54
N ALA A 46 -12.08 -2.72 -5.15
CA ALA A 46 -11.02 -1.89 -5.73
C ALA A 46 -9.64 -2.52 -5.58
N VAL A 47 -9.36 -3.19 -4.46
CA VAL A 47 -8.04 -3.74 -4.12
C VAL A 47 -7.85 -5.22 -4.51
N LEU A 48 -8.87 -6.07 -4.43
CA LEU A 48 -8.75 -7.53 -4.63
C LEU A 48 -9.50 -8.07 -5.86
N VAL A 49 -10.58 -7.43 -6.29
CA VAL A 49 -11.47 -7.97 -7.35
C VAL A 49 -11.19 -7.33 -8.69
N THR A 50 -10.84 -6.04 -8.73
CA THR A 50 -10.47 -5.34 -9.96
C THR A 50 -9.30 -6.06 -10.63
N PRO A 51 -9.41 -6.49 -11.91
CA PRO A 51 -8.30 -7.11 -12.62
C PRO A 51 -7.06 -6.21 -12.65
N LEU A 52 -5.86 -6.80 -12.68
CA LEU A 52 -4.64 -6.03 -12.89
C LEU A 52 -4.66 -5.39 -14.30
N PRO A 53 -4.03 -4.22 -14.51
CA PRO A 53 -4.00 -3.53 -15.79
C PRO A 53 -2.99 -4.17 -16.78
N TYR A 54 -2.86 -5.49 -16.75
CA TYR A 54 -1.92 -6.28 -17.55
C TYR A 54 -2.70 -7.34 -18.34
N ALA A 55 -2.32 -7.59 -19.59
CA ALA A 55 -2.84 -8.76 -20.32
C ALA A 55 -2.37 -10.05 -19.63
N GLU A 56 -3.13 -11.15 -19.68
CA GLU A 56 -2.75 -12.48 -19.13
C GLU A 56 -1.93 -12.39 -17.81
N PRO A 57 -2.49 -11.79 -16.73
CA PRO A 57 -1.75 -11.51 -15.50
C PRO A 57 -1.22 -12.79 -14.82
N GLU A 58 -1.89 -13.93 -15.01
CA GLU A 58 -1.51 -15.23 -14.50
C GLU A 58 -0.19 -15.78 -15.09
N ARG A 59 0.24 -15.25 -16.24
CA ARG A 59 1.52 -15.61 -16.88
C ARG A 59 2.64 -14.62 -16.57
N ARG A 60 2.36 -13.57 -15.79
CA ARG A 60 3.34 -12.54 -15.44
C ARG A 60 3.84 -12.76 -14.04
N VAL A 61 5.16 -12.73 -13.92
CA VAL A 61 5.86 -12.95 -12.66
C VAL A 61 6.87 -11.85 -12.45
N GLN A 62 7.08 -11.47 -11.20
CA GLN A 62 8.16 -10.58 -10.80
C GLN A 62 9.35 -11.44 -10.36
N ILE A 63 10.54 -11.11 -10.85
CA ILE A 63 11.77 -11.84 -10.55
C ILE A 63 12.48 -11.13 -9.40
N PHE A 64 12.90 -11.91 -8.42
CA PHE A 64 13.75 -11.48 -7.33
C PHE A 64 14.99 -12.35 -7.23
N THR A 65 16.07 -11.77 -6.72
CA THR A 65 17.21 -12.54 -6.26
C THR A 65 17.20 -12.66 -4.75
N ARG A 66 18.03 -13.56 -4.25
CA ARG A 66 18.28 -13.80 -2.83
C ARG A 66 19.74 -14.14 -2.65
N TRP A 67 20.29 -13.69 -1.54
CA TRP A 67 21.57 -14.18 -1.02
C TRP A 67 21.52 -14.17 0.50
N ILE A 68 22.58 -14.63 1.16
CA ILE A 68 22.60 -14.90 2.61
C ILE A 68 22.16 -13.72 3.51
N SER A 69 22.22 -12.50 2.97
CA SER A 69 21.87 -11.28 3.69
C SER A 69 20.50 -10.70 3.32
N PHE A 70 19.85 -11.19 2.26
CA PHE A 70 18.59 -10.65 1.74
C PHE A 70 17.73 -11.79 1.20
N ASP A 71 16.58 -12.02 1.84
CA ASP A 71 15.64 -13.06 1.43
C ASP A 71 14.88 -12.74 0.14
N LYS A 72 14.89 -11.46 -0.25
CA LYS A 72 14.25 -10.92 -1.46
C LYS A 72 14.93 -9.59 -1.80
N THR A 73 15.52 -9.48 -3.00
CA THR A 73 16.18 -8.26 -3.46
C THR A 73 16.03 -8.05 -4.97
N TRP A 74 16.33 -6.84 -5.42
CA TRP A 74 16.26 -6.40 -6.81
C TRP A 74 17.24 -7.15 -7.70
N LEU A 75 17.07 -7.04 -9.02
CA LEU A 75 18.01 -7.53 -10.02
C LEU A 75 19.17 -6.56 -10.27
N ALA A 76 20.29 -7.12 -10.70
CA ALA A 76 21.39 -6.38 -11.30
C ALA A 76 21.32 -6.39 -12.83
N THR A 77 21.97 -5.42 -13.49
CA THR A 77 22.02 -5.34 -14.96
C THR A 77 22.55 -6.63 -15.61
N ALA A 78 23.58 -7.25 -15.04
CA ALA A 78 24.12 -8.51 -15.55
C ALA A 78 23.09 -9.64 -15.47
N GLU A 79 22.31 -9.71 -14.39
CA GLU A 79 21.33 -10.77 -14.17
C GLU A 79 20.15 -10.68 -15.13
N VAL A 80 19.72 -9.45 -15.46
CA VAL A 80 18.69 -9.24 -16.48
C VAL A 80 19.15 -9.86 -17.81
N VAL A 81 20.42 -9.66 -18.20
CA VAL A 81 20.98 -10.23 -19.43
C VAL A 81 21.19 -11.75 -19.30
N ASP A 82 21.75 -12.23 -18.17
CA ASP A 82 21.95 -13.66 -17.89
C ASP A 82 20.61 -14.41 -17.97
N PHE A 83 19.57 -13.92 -17.31
CA PHE A 83 18.26 -14.58 -17.31
C PHE A 83 17.59 -14.52 -18.69
N ARG A 84 17.72 -13.41 -19.43
CA ARG A 84 17.21 -13.30 -20.82
C ARG A 84 17.83 -14.32 -21.75
N THR A 85 19.12 -14.61 -21.56
CA THR A 85 19.88 -15.51 -22.44
C THR A 85 19.77 -16.97 -22.03
N MET A 86 19.64 -17.25 -20.73
CA MET A 86 19.71 -18.60 -20.19
C MET A 86 18.35 -19.26 -19.90
N SER A 87 17.29 -18.47 -19.63
CA SER A 87 15.98 -19.01 -19.32
C SER A 87 15.25 -19.52 -20.56
N LYS A 88 14.58 -20.67 -20.42
CA LYS A 88 13.67 -21.24 -21.41
C LYS A 88 12.22 -21.24 -20.94
N THR A 89 12.00 -21.10 -19.63
CA THR A 89 10.67 -21.01 -19.04
C THR A 89 10.05 -19.62 -19.17
N MET A 90 10.83 -18.60 -19.54
CA MET A 90 10.39 -17.23 -19.74
C MET A 90 10.52 -16.82 -21.22
N THR A 91 9.46 -16.30 -21.82
CA THR A 91 9.47 -15.79 -23.21
C THR A 91 10.18 -14.45 -23.31
N ALA A 92 10.02 -13.60 -22.29
CA ALA A 92 10.63 -12.28 -22.26
C ALA A 92 10.81 -11.84 -20.81
N ILE A 93 11.90 -11.11 -20.57
CA ILE A 93 12.22 -10.50 -19.28
C ILE A 93 12.41 -9.01 -19.50
N ALA A 94 11.73 -8.20 -18.73
CA ALA A 94 11.83 -6.76 -18.68
C ALA A 94 12.45 -6.32 -17.36
N ALA A 95 13.10 -5.17 -17.37
CA ALA A 95 13.62 -4.55 -16.17
C ALA A 95 13.31 -3.06 -16.13
N TRP A 96 13.23 -2.50 -14.93
CA TRP A 96 13.10 -1.07 -14.75
C TRP A 96 13.73 -0.57 -13.46
N GLY A 97 14.23 0.66 -13.51
CA GLY A 97 14.53 1.47 -12.34
C GLY A 97 13.41 2.48 -12.06
N THR A 98 13.35 2.98 -10.83
CA THR A 98 12.47 4.09 -10.46
C THR A 98 13.31 5.31 -10.10
N GLY A 99 12.73 6.49 -10.26
CA GLY A 99 13.38 7.74 -9.91
C GLY A 99 12.41 8.91 -9.99
N GLU A 100 12.96 10.11 -9.87
CA GLU A 100 12.19 11.34 -9.96
C GLU A 100 12.96 12.34 -10.83
N GLN A 101 12.22 13.12 -11.62
CA GLN A 101 12.80 14.15 -12.46
C GLN A 101 11.97 15.43 -12.41
N ASN A 102 12.62 16.56 -12.62
CA ASN A 102 11.99 17.86 -12.62
C ASN A 102 11.58 18.23 -14.04
N LEU A 103 10.32 18.59 -14.24
CA LEU A 103 9.81 19.19 -15.45
C LEU A 103 9.91 20.71 -15.35
N THR A 104 10.58 21.31 -16.33
CA THR A 104 10.82 22.76 -16.41
C THR A 104 10.46 23.28 -17.81
N GLY A 105 10.60 24.59 -18.04
CA GLY A 105 10.51 25.19 -19.37
C GLY A 105 9.10 25.55 -19.87
N ASP A 106 8.04 24.95 -19.33
CA ASP A 106 6.65 25.15 -19.76
C ASP A 106 5.67 25.38 -18.60
N GLY A 107 6.01 26.31 -17.70
CA GLY A 107 5.20 26.73 -16.54
C GLY A 107 5.93 26.59 -15.21
N GLU A 108 5.18 26.42 -14.12
CA GLU A 108 5.76 26.14 -12.81
C GLU A 108 6.54 24.81 -12.82
N PRO A 109 7.76 24.77 -12.27
CA PRO A 109 8.51 23.54 -12.12
C PRO A 109 7.77 22.53 -11.25
N ILE A 110 7.62 21.31 -11.76
CA ILE A 110 7.05 20.20 -10.97
C ILE A 110 8.03 19.04 -10.96
N ARG A 111 8.05 18.29 -9.87
CA ARG A 111 8.70 16.99 -9.82
C ARG A 111 7.68 15.91 -10.16
N VAL A 112 8.13 14.91 -10.91
CA VAL A 112 7.32 13.74 -11.28
C VAL A 112 8.10 12.45 -11.08
N GLY A 113 7.41 11.38 -10.72
CA GLY A 113 7.94 10.03 -10.69
C GLY A 113 8.24 9.52 -12.10
N VAL A 114 9.39 8.86 -12.27
CA VAL A 114 9.88 8.34 -13.55
C VAL A 114 10.25 6.86 -13.43
N GLY A 115 9.72 6.06 -14.35
CA GLY A 115 10.14 4.67 -14.58
C GLY A 115 11.13 4.61 -15.73
N PHE A 116 12.36 4.21 -15.45
CA PHE A 116 13.34 3.90 -16.50
C PHE A 116 13.11 2.45 -16.91
N ILE A 117 12.54 2.22 -18.09
CA ILE A 117 12.08 0.90 -18.53
C ILE A 117 12.90 0.39 -19.70
N THR A 118 13.17 -0.91 -19.73
CA THR A 118 13.67 -1.57 -20.94
C THR A 118 12.65 -1.47 -22.08
N ALA A 119 13.09 -1.46 -23.34
CA ALA A 119 12.21 -1.27 -24.50
C ALA A 119 11.04 -2.27 -24.55
N ASN A 120 11.25 -3.50 -24.09
CA ASN A 120 10.25 -4.56 -24.07
C ASN A 120 9.35 -4.56 -22.82
N THR A 121 9.47 -3.62 -21.89
CA THR A 121 8.70 -3.62 -20.64
C THR A 121 7.20 -3.55 -20.89
N LEU A 122 6.75 -2.73 -21.84
CA LEU A 122 5.33 -2.63 -22.17
C LEU A 122 4.79 -3.90 -22.86
N ASP A 123 5.61 -4.59 -23.66
CA ASP A 123 5.27 -5.90 -24.22
C ASP A 123 5.12 -6.95 -23.12
N VAL A 124 6.09 -7.02 -22.19
CA VAL A 124 6.06 -7.96 -21.06
C VAL A 124 4.83 -7.70 -20.18
N LEU A 125 4.49 -6.44 -19.89
CA LEU A 125 3.29 -6.10 -19.12
C LEU A 125 2.00 -6.17 -19.95
N GLY A 126 2.09 -6.34 -21.27
CA GLY A 126 0.93 -6.50 -22.14
C GLY A 126 0.13 -5.23 -22.33
N THR A 127 0.80 -4.07 -22.42
CA THR A 127 0.17 -2.76 -22.62
C THR A 127 0.70 -2.06 -23.87
N ARG A 128 -0.01 -1.01 -24.30
CA ARG A 128 0.33 -0.15 -25.44
C ARG A 128 0.03 1.31 -25.09
N PRO A 129 0.83 2.28 -25.56
CA PRO A 129 0.47 3.69 -25.47
C PRO A 129 -0.89 3.98 -26.12
N LEU A 130 -1.67 4.87 -25.51
CA LEU A 130 -2.91 5.42 -26.06
C LEU A 130 -2.64 6.24 -27.33
N LEU A 131 -1.55 7.01 -27.33
CA LEU A 131 -1.07 7.80 -28.47
C LEU A 131 0.41 7.49 -28.72
N GLY A 132 0.83 7.59 -29.98
CA GLY A 132 2.23 7.45 -30.36
C GLY A 132 2.71 6.00 -30.44
N ARG A 133 3.92 5.74 -29.96
CA ARG A 133 4.62 4.45 -30.12
C ARG A 133 5.41 4.06 -28.88
N MET A 134 5.89 2.81 -28.85
CA MET A 134 6.82 2.32 -27.84
C MET A 134 8.27 2.64 -28.20
N PHE A 135 9.16 2.44 -27.23
CA PHE A 135 10.61 2.45 -27.44
C PHE A 135 11.04 1.24 -28.28
N THR A 136 12.03 1.45 -29.15
CA THR A 136 12.67 0.38 -29.90
C THR A 136 13.94 -0.10 -29.19
N PRO A 137 14.41 -1.34 -29.43
CA PRO A 137 15.68 -1.82 -28.87
C PRO A 137 16.90 -1.00 -29.29
N ALA A 138 16.84 -0.26 -30.39
CA ALA A 138 17.93 0.61 -30.83
C ALA A 138 18.00 1.92 -30.03
N GLU A 139 16.86 2.41 -29.53
CA GLU A 139 16.75 3.62 -28.72
C GLU A 139 17.08 3.36 -27.24
N ASP A 140 16.89 2.11 -26.79
CA ASP A 140 17.20 1.63 -25.44
C ASP A 140 18.66 1.13 -25.33
N ARG A 141 19.59 1.92 -25.88
CA ARG A 141 21.04 1.68 -25.80
C ARG A 141 21.74 2.86 -25.13
N PRO A 142 22.94 2.64 -24.57
CA PRO A 142 23.74 3.73 -24.02
C PRO A 142 23.91 4.86 -25.02
N ASN A 143 23.76 6.11 -24.57
CA ASN A 143 23.80 7.31 -25.41
C ASN A 143 22.73 7.36 -26.51
N GLY A 144 21.63 6.59 -26.37
CA GLY A 144 20.47 6.67 -27.23
C GLY A 144 19.74 8.02 -27.11
N PRO A 145 18.76 8.29 -27.99
CA PRO A 145 17.99 9.52 -27.97
C PRO A 145 17.25 9.72 -26.64
N GLN A 146 17.04 10.98 -26.28
CA GLN A 146 16.32 11.35 -25.06
C GLN A 146 14.82 11.33 -25.35
N LEU A 147 14.16 10.21 -25.02
CA LEU A 147 12.74 9.98 -25.29
C LEU A 147 11.95 9.77 -24.00
N ALA A 148 10.66 10.10 -24.03
CA ALA A 148 9.72 9.83 -22.94
C ALA A 148 8.32 9.42 -23.44
N LEU A 149 7.64 8.60 -22.64
CA LEU A 149 6.19 8.41 -22.68
C LEU A 149 5.58 9.15 -21.50
N VAL A 150 4.49 9.89 -21.76
CA VAL A 150 3.82 10.69 -20.74
C VAL A 150 2.62 9.95 -20.17
N GLY A 151 2.45 9.97 -18.86
CA GLY A 151 1.29 9.39 -18.17
C GLY A 151 0.02 10.16 -18.44
N TYR A 152 -1.11 9.44 -18.52
CA TYR A 152 -2.41 10.05 -18.75
C TYR A 152 -2.76 11.17 -17.75
N PRO A 153 -2.53 11.04 -16.43
CA PRO A 153 -2.85 12.11 -15.47
C PRO A 153 -2.04 13.39 -15.73
N LEU A 154 -0.74 13.26 -15.96
CA LEU A 154 0.16 14.37 -16.27
C LEU A 154 -0.23 15.05 -17.59
N TRP A 155 -0.54 14.26 -18.62
CA TRP A 155 -1.02 14.75 -19.91
C TRP A 155 -2.33 15.55 -19.80
N GLN A 156 -3.28 15.08 -19.01
CA GLN A 156 -4.54 15.80 -18.77
C GLN A 156 -4.31 17.07 -17.95
N ALA A 157 -3.59 16.98 -16.83
CA ALA A 157 -3.46 18.06 -15.86
C ALA A 157 -2.56 19.21 -16.34
N ARG A 158 -1.40 18.90 -16.95
CA ARG A 158 -0.43 19.91 -17.39
C ARG A 158 -0.60 20.31 -18.85
N TYR A 159 -1.00 19.37 -19.70
CA TYR A 159 -1.05 19.55 -21.15
C TYR A 159 -2.48 19.61 -21.72
N GLY A 160 -3.51 19.62 -20.85
CA GLY A 160 -4.90 19.78 -21.25
C GLY A 160 -5.45 18.67 -22.15
N GLY A 161 -4.79 17.52 -22.21
CA GLY A 161 -5.18 16.44 -23.11
C GLY A 161 -4.88 16.72 -24.60
N ASP A 162 -3.91 17.58 -24.91
CA ASP A 162 -3.53 17.91 -26.30
C ASP A 162 -2.87 16.71 -27.00
N PRO A 163 -3.47 16.11 -28.06
CA PRO A 163 -2.86 14.99 -28.79
C PRO A 163 -1.59 15.41 -29.55
N GLY A 164 -1.41 16.72 -29.78
CA GLY A 164 -0.20 17.29 -30.37
C GLY A 164 1.02 17.27 -29.44
N ILE A 165 0.93 16.65 -28.25
CA ILE A 165 2.08 16.42 -27.36
C ILE A 165 3.10 15.43 -27.96
N VAL A 166 2.66 14.47 -28.78
CA VAL A 166 3.55 13.52 -29.44
C VAL A 166 4.40 14.25 -30.49
N GLY A 167 5.73 14.10 -30.40
CA GLY A 167 6.73 14.83 -31.18
C GLY A 167 7.15 16.17 -30.57
N ARG A 168 6.55 16.61 -29.46
CA ARG A 168 7.03 17.80 -28.73
C ARG A 168 8.22 17.47 -27.84
N THR A 169 9.02 18.48 -27.57
CA THR A 169 10.13 18.41 -26.62
C THR A 169 9.71 18.99 -25.27
N MET A 170 9.95 18.24 -24.20
CA MET A 170 9.83 18.66 -22.81
C MET A 170 11.21 18.88 -22.21
N MET A 171 11.35 19.83 -21.28
CA MET A 171 12.59 19.99 -20.53
C MET A 171 12.52 19.16 -19.25
N ILE A 172 13.37 18.14 -19.16
CA ILE A 172 13.43 17.21 -18.03
C ILE A 172 14.82 17.29 -17.42
N ASN A 173 14.94 17.74 -16.17
CA ASN A 173 16.23 18.04 -15.53
C ASN A 173 17.14 18.91 -16.41
N ASP A 174 16.55 19.93 -17.05
CA ASP A 174 17.21 20.84 -18.00
C ASP A 174 17.80 20.15 -19.25
N VAL A 175 17.34 18.93 -19.57
CA VAL A 175 17.66 18.21 -20.81
C VAL A 175 16.42 18.18 -21.72
N PRO A 176 16.54 18.50 -23.01
CA PRO A 176 15.44 18.35 -23.96
C PRO A 176 15.13 16.86 -24.19
N VAL A 177 13.89 16.46 -23.97
CA VAL A 177 13.40 15.09 -24.13
C VAL A 177 12.18 15.09 -25.05
N GLU A 178 12.20 14.30 -26.12
CA GLU A 178 11.08 14.17 -27.05
C GLU A 178 10.01 13.23 -26.49
N VAL A 179 8.75 13.66 -26.52
CA VAL A 179 7.60 12.83 -26.18
C VAL A 179 7.20 11.98 -27.38
N ILE A 180 7.27 10.67 -27.24
CA ILE A 180 6.95 9.73 -28.34
C ILE A 180 5.58 9.06 -28.18
N GLY A 181 4.88 9.30 -27.08
CA GLY A 181 3.58 8.70 -26.81
C GLY A 181 3.00 9.05 -25.44
N VAL A 182 1.74 8.67 -25.26
CA VAL A 182 0.98 8.86 -24.02
C VAL A 182 0.49 7.50 -23.53
N MET A 183 0.74 7.17 -22.26
CA MET A 183 0.28 5.92 -21.64
C MET A 183 -1.23 5.97 -21.36
N PRO A 184 -1.95 4.83 -21.41
CA PRO A 184 -3.38 4.79 -21.12
C PRO A 184 -3.66 5.11 -19.65
N ASP A 185 -4.88 5.60 -19.37
CA ASP A 185 -5.34 5.84 -18.00
C ASP A 185 -5.31 4.54 -17.17
N GLY A 186 -4.90 4.67 -15.92
CA GLY A 186 -4.76 3.56 -14.98
C GLY A 186 -3.54 2.64 -15.20
N PHE A 187 -2.73 2.84 -16.25
CA PHE A 187 -1.47 2.09 -16.36
C PHE A 187 -0.49 2.50 -15.26
N ARG A 188 0.12 1.49 -14.65
CA ARG A 188 1.08 1.60 -13.55
C ARG A 188 2.10 0.48 -13.70
N LEU A 189 3.34 0.74 -13.29
CA LEU A 189 4.33 -0.32 -13.12
C LEU A 189 3.95 -1.15 -11.88
N PRO A 190 4.35 -2.43 -11.81
CA PRO A 190 4.11 -3.25 -10.63
C PRO A 190 4.57 -2.62 -9.31
N THR A 191 5.67 -1.85 -9.37
CA THR A 191 6.23 -1.11 -8.24
C THR A 191 5.38 0.06 -7.76
N ASP A 192 4.49 0.60 -8.59
CA ASP A 192 3.60 1.69 -8.18
C ASP A 192 2.45 1.19 -7.26
N PHE A 193 2.34 -0.13 -7.06
CA PHE A 193 1.40 -0.75 -6.13
C PHE A 193 2.03 -1.21 -4.82
N THR A 194 3.35 -1.09 -4.68
CA THR A 194 4.08 -1.50 -3.47
C THR A 194 4.52 -0.26 -2.69
N ASP A 195 4.78 -0.43 -1.39
CA ASP A 195 5.18 0.65 -0.47
C ASP A 195 6.52 1.33 -0.86
N ASP A 196 7.25 0.77 -1.82
CA ASP A 196 8.55 1.26 -2.28
C ASP A 196 8.46 2.51 -3.19
N ALA A 197 7.28 2.79 -3.76
CA ALA A 197 7.07 3.97 -4.62
C ALA A 197 6.57 5.17 -3.81
N ALA A 198 7.48 6.10 -3.48
CA ALA A 198 7.13 7.35 -2.80
C ALA A 198 6.20 8.26 -3.63
N GLU A 199 6.28 8.17 -4.96
CA GLU A 199 5.43 8.90 -5.91
C GLU A 199 5.06 7.96 -7.08
N PRO A 200 3.83 8.04 -7.62
CA PRO A 200 3.44 7.23 -8.77
C PRO A 200 4.25 7.59 -10.01
N THR A 201 4.54 6.59 -10.85
CA THR A 201 5.20 6.83 -12.13
C THR A 201 4.30 7.63 -13.08
N GLU A 202 4.75 8.82 -13.47
CA GLU A 202 4.06 9.70 -14.44
C GLU A 202 4.80 9.83 -15.77
N LEU A 203 6.07 9.41 -15.84
CA LEU A 203 6.87 9.37 -17.06
C LEU A 203 7.59 8.04 -17.20
N TRP A 204 7.70 7.55 -18.43
CA TRP A 204 8.54 6.40 -18.74
C TRP A 204 9.64 6.80 -19.70
N ARG A 205 10.87 6.38 -19.41
CA ARG A 205 12.06 6.67 -20.22
C ARG A 205 12.83 5.38 -20.50
N PRO A 206 13.62 5.29 -21.58
CA PRO A 206 14.47 4.12 -21.83
C PRO A 206 15.47 3.90 -20.67
N GLN A 207 15.67 2.64 -20.28
CA GLN A 207 16.62 2.25 -19.24
C GLN A 207 18.07 2.35 -19.72
N GLN A 208 18.31 2.15 -21.02
CA GLN A 208 19.60 2.23 -21.71
C GLN A 208 20.70 1.40 -21.03
N ILE A 209 20.41 0.11 -20.77
CA ILE A 209 21.38 -0.82 -20.16
C ILE A 209 22.63 -0.91 -21.06
N ASP A 210 23.81 -0.66 -20.48
CA ASP A 210 25.08 -0.87 -21.16
C ASP A 210 25.52 -2.32 -21.08
N GLU A 211 25.17 -3.09 -22.10
CA GLU A 211 25.56 -4.51 -22.21
C GLU A 211 27.07 -4.73 -22.30
N GLN A 212 27.87 -3.70 -22.62
CA GLN A 212 29.34 -3.78 -22.63
C GLN A 212 29.94 -3.56 -21.24
N ASN A 213 29.18 -2.99 -20.31
CA ASN A 213 29.63 -2.65 -18.96
C ASN A 213 28.59 -3.08 -17.91
N LEU A 214 28.24 -4.37 -17.94
CA LEU A 214 27.27 -4.96 -17.01
C LEU A 214 27.85 -5.02 -15.59
N THR A 215 27.07 -4.53 -14.64
CA THR A 215 27.39 -4.62 -13.21
C THR A 215 26.49 -5.65 -12.53
N ARG A 216 26.99 -6.23 -11.43
CA ARG A 216 26.22 -7.06 -10.49
C ARG A 216 25.71 -6.25 -9.28
N ASN A 217 25.50 -4.96 -9.49
CA ASN A 217 24.89 -4.06 -8.51
C ASN A 217 23.36 -4.13 -8.65
N HIS A 218 22.68 -4.50 -7.57
CA HIS A 218 21.24 -4.72 -7.57
C HIS A 218 20.50 -3.41 -7.35
N GLY A 219 19.51 -3.15 -8.21
CA GLY A 219 18.70 -1.93 -8.15
C GLY A 219 17.63 -1.84 -9.22
N LEU A 220 17.42 -2.92 -9.99
CA LEU A 220 16.38 -3.01 -11.00
C LEU A 220 15.26 -3.93 -10.54
N PHE A 221 14.03 -3.51 -10.73
CA PHE A 221 12.89 -4.40 -10.68
C PHE A 221 12.85 -5.22 -11.97
N GLY A 222 12.52 -6.50 -11.87
CA GLY A 222 12.43 -7.38 -13.03
C GLY A 222 11.06 -8.05 -13.12
N ALA A 223 10.45 -8.06 -14.30
CA ALA A 223 9.26 -8.86 -14.57
C ALA A 223 9.46 -9.73 -15.80
N ALA A 224 8.79 -10.87 -15.84
CA ALA A 224 8.85 -11.79 -16.95
C ALA A 224 7.47 -12.25 -17.39
N LEU A 225 7.39 -12.60 -18.66
CA LEU A 225 6.30 -13.34 -19.25
C LEU A 225 6.69 -14.81 -19.32
N LEU A 226 5.98 -15.67 -18.58
CA LEU A 226 6.15 -17.12 -18.64
C LEU A 226 5.84 -17.65 -20.04
N ALA A 227 6.64 -18.60 -20.50
CA ALA A 227 6.39 -19.31 -21.74
C ALA A 227 5.05 -20.09 -21.66
N PRO A 228 4.37 -20.31 -22.80
CA PRO A 228 3.10 -21.04 -22.81
C PRO A 228 3.21 -22.40 -22.10
N GLY A 229 2.28 -22.66 -21.16
CA GLY A 229 2.23 -23.90 -20.38
C GLY A 229 3.21 -24.00 -19.21
N GLN A 230 4.05 -22.98 -18.97
CA GLN A 230 4.93 -22.93 -17.80
C GLN A 230 4.22 -22.37 -16.57
N THR A 231 4.76 -22.69 -15.40
CA THR A 231 4.26 -22.24 -14.10
C THR A 231 5.33 -21.44 -13.37
N ALA A 232 4.94 -20.61 -12.40
CA ALA A 232 5.90 -19.92 -11.55
C ALA A 232 6.82 -20.90 -10.80
N ALA A 233 6.30 -22.06 -10.38
CA ALA A 233 7.12 -23.08 -9.74
C ALA A 233 8.22 -23.62 -10.66
N SER A 234 7.90 -23.96 -11.91
CA SER A 234 8.89 -24.45 -12.87
C SER A 234 9.91 -23.36 -13.27
N ALA A 235 9.48 -22.10 -13.36
CA ALA A 235 10.36 -20.98 -13.62
C ALA A 235 11.33 -20.71 -12.46
N THR A 236 10.84 -20.76 -11.20
CA THR A 236 11.68 -20.64 -10.01
C THR A 236 12.75 -21.73 -9.98
N ASP A 237 12.41 -22.97 -10.29
CA ASP A 237 13.39 -24.06 -10.30
C ASP A 237 14.46 -23.87 -11.39
N GLU A 238 14.08 -23.34 -12.57
CA GLU A 238 15.05 -22.98 -13.61
C GLU A 238 15.93 -21.80 -13.18
N LEU A 239 15.36 -20.74 -12.59
CA LEU A 239 16.11 -19.59 -12.09
C LEU A 239 17.14 -20.00 -11.03
N ARG A 240 16.78 -20.92 -10.13
CA ARG A 240 17.73 -21.48 -9.15
C ARG A 240 18.87 -22.24 -9.83
N ALA A 241 18.58 -23.01 -10.86
CA ALA A 241 19.60 -23.72 -11.63
C ALA A 241 20.53 -22.76 -12.38
N ILE A 242 19.99 -21.67 -12.94
CA ILE A 242 20.77 -20.60 -13.56
C ILE A 242 21.67 -19.92 -12.53
N ALA A 243 21.13 -19.55 -11.37
CA ALA A 243 21.90 -18.93 -10.30
C ALA A 243 23.05 -19.83 -9.79
N HIS A 244 22.80 -21.14 -9.68
CA HIS A 244 23.84 -22.11 -9.37
C HIS A 244 24.95 -22.12 -10.43
N ARG A 245 24.59 -22.17 -11.71
CA ARG A 245 25.55 -22.14 -12.81
C ARG A 245 26.38 -20.86 -12.84
N LEU A 246 25.75 -19.71 -12.59
CA LEU A 246 26.45 -18.42 -12.47
C LEU A 246 27.46 -18.44 -11.32
N THR A 247 27.11 -19.07 -10.20
CA THR A 247 28.02 -19.26 -9.06
C THR A 247 29.20 -20.17 -9.43
N GLU A 248 28.96 -21.29 -10.13
CA GLU A 248 30.03 -22.20 -10.61
C GLU A 248 30.98 -21.55 -11.61
N GLN A 249 30.46 -20.62 -12.43
CA GLN A 249 31.25 -19.83 -13.37
C GLN A 249 32.05 -18.70 -12.70
N GLY A 250 31.95 -18.56 -11.37
CA GLY A 250 32.65 -17.53 -10.60
C GLY A 250 32.01 -16.15 -10.69
N ALA A 251 30.79 -16.03 -11.24
CA ALA A 251 30.08 -14.77 -11.34
C ALA A 251 29.60 -14.25 -9.98
N TYR A 252 29.31 -15.17 -9.06
CA TYR A 252 29.05 -14.91 -7.64
C TYR A 252 29.93 -15.80 -6.77
N HIS A 253 30.35 -15.28 -5.61
CA HIS A 253 31.09 -16.09 -4.65
C HIS A 253 30.15 -17.07 -3.95
N ALA A 254 30.53 -18.35 -3.88
CA ALA A 254 29.69 -19.40 -3.25
C ALA A 254 29.21 -19.08 -1.82
N ALA A 255 29.99 -18.31 -1.04
CA ALA A 255 29.63 -17.87 0.30
C ALA A 255 28.38 -16.98 0.34
N MET A 256 28.04 -16.30 -0.77
CA MET A 256 26.84 -15.48 -0.88
C MET A 256 25.56 -16.33 -0.91
N LYS A 257 25.63 -17.62 -1.28
CA LYS A 257 24.45 -18.47 -1.52
C LYS A 257 23.45 -17.79 -2.46
N PHE A 258 23.96 -17.21 -3.55
CA PHE A 258 23.16 -16.51 -4.54
C PHE A 258 22.12 -17.44 -5.16
N THR A 259 20.88 -16.97 -5.25
CA THR A 259 19.77 -17.67 -5.87
C THR A 259 18.76 -16.68 -6.45
N ALA A 260 17.85 -17.16 -7.29
CA ALA A 260 16.80 -16.38 -7.91
C ALA A 260 15.48 -17.14 -7.88
N PHE A 261 14.38 -16.41 -7.82
CA PHE A 261 13.03 -16.95 -7.80
C PHE A 261 12.05 -15.93 -8.40
N ASP A 262 10.88 -16.40 -8.79
CA ASP A 262 9.81 -15.57 -9.29
C ASP A 262 8.57 -15.65 -8.38
N VAL A 263 7.77 -14.59 -8.43
CA VAL A 263 6.51 -14.47 -7.69
C VAL A 263 5.43 -14.04 -8.67
N PRO A 264 4.26 -14.71 -8.71
CA PRO A 264 3.13 -14.26 -9.51
C PRO A 264 2.80 -12.79 -9.23
N LEU A 265 2.59 -12.00 -10.27
CA LEU A 265 2.42 -10.55 -10.12
C LEU A 265 1.23 -10.17 -9.23
N ASP A 266 0.16 -10.98 -9.27
CA ASP A 266 -1.01 -10.79 -8.41
C ASP A 266 -0.72 -11.06 -6.93
N ASP A 267 0.12 -12.06 -6.63
CA ASP A 267 0.52 -12.37 -5.27
C ASP A 267 1.51 -11.33 -4.73
N GLU A 268 2.39 -10.79 -5.58
CA GLU A 268 3.28 -9.70 -5.20
C GLU A 268 2.51 -8.41 -4.87
N ILE A 269 1.53 -8.05 -5.71
CA ILE A 269 0.74 -6.81 -5.54
C ILE A 269 -0.30 -6.95 -4.41
N ARG A 270 -0.96 -8.10 -4.28
CA ARG A 270 -2.12 -8.26 -3.38
C ARG A 270 -1.90 -9.20 -2.21
N GLY A 271 -0.88 -10.04 -2.25
CA GLY A 271 -0.69 -11.15 -1.31
C GLY A 271 -0.63 -10.68 0.15
N GLY A 272 0.08 -9.59 0.41
CA GLY A 272 0.16 -8.98 1.75
C GLY A 272 -1.16 -8.36 2.24
N LEU A 273 -2.01 -7.89 1.32
CA LEU A 273 -3.28 -7.22 1.64
C LEU A 273 -4.45 -8.19 1.81
N ARG A 274 -4.42 -9.36 1.13
CA ARG A 274 -5.51 -10.35 1.13
C ARG A 274 -5.98 -10.73 2.55
N PRO A 275 -5.11 -11.07 3.52
CA PRO A 275 -5.57 -11.48 4.85
C PRO A 275 -6.33 -10.36 5.58
N ALA A 276 -5.82 -9.13 5.53
CA ALA A 276 -6.45 -7.98 6.17
C ALA A 276 -7.82 -7.65 5.53
N MET A 277 -7.91 -7.71 4.20
CA MET A 277 -9.14 -7.48 3.46
C MET A 277 -10.21 -8.55 3.74
N TRP A 278 -9.82 -9.83 3.81
CA TRP A 278 -10.75 -10.92 4.17
C TRP A 278 -11.21 -10.84 5.63
N LEU A 279 -10.32 -10.47 6.55
CA LEU A 279 -10.67 -10.22 7.94
C LEU A 279 -11.69 -9.08 8.06
N LEU A 280 -11.48 -7.98 7.34
CA LEU A 280 -12.39 -6.85 7.30
C LEU A 280 -13.75 -7.22 6.70
N MET A 281 -13.76 -8.00 5.61
CA MET A 281 -14.98 -8.55 5.00
C MET A 281 -15.76 -9.45 5.97
N GLY A 282 -15.06 -10.32 6.70
CA GLY A 282 -15.66 -11.17 7.73
C GLY A 282 -16.29 -10.35 8.86
N ALA A 283 -15.58 -9.32 9.35
CA ALA A 283 -16.08 -8.43 10.40
C ALA A 283 -17.37 -7.70 9.98
N VAL A 284 -17.41 -7.10 8.79
CA VAL A 284 -18.65 -6.47 8.31
C VAL A 284 -19.74 -7.48 7.97
N GLY A 285 -19.39 -8.71 7.63
CA GLY A 285 -20.33 -9.82 7.49
C GLY A 285 -21.03 -10.14 8.83
N PHE A 286 -20.29 -10.22 9.93
CA PHE A 286 -20.89 -10.39 11.26
C PHE A 286 -21.76 -9.20 11.66
N LEU A 287 -21.32 -7.97 11.38
CA LEU A 287 -22.11 -6.77 11.64
C LEU A 287 -23.44 -6.80 10.89
N LEU A 288 -23.43 -7.23 9.62
CA LEU A 288 -24.64 -7.42 8.84
C LEU A 288 -25.56 -8.49 9.45
N LEU A 289 -25.01 -9.65 9.85
CA LEU A 289 -25.79 -10.72 10.47
C LEU A 289 -26.46 -10.27 11.78
N ILE A 290 -25.73 -9.53 12.62
CA ILE A 290 -26.29 -8.92 13.84
C ILE A 290 -27.40 -7.92 13.49
N SER A 291 -27.18 -7.09 12.48
CA SER A 291 -28.17 -6.11 12.03
C SER A 291 -29.45 -6.80 11.57
N CYS A 292 -29.31 -7.91 10.85
CA CYS A 292 -30.44 -8.70 10.38
C CYS A 292 -31.16 -9.44 11.50
N ALA A 293 -30.43 -10.05 12.44
CA ALA A 293 -31.00 -10.70 13.62
C ALA A 293 -31.84 -9.71 14.45
N ASN A 294 -31.34 -8.48 14.61
CA ASN A 294 -32.04 -7.40 15.28
C ASN A 294 -33.35 -7.04 14.59
N VAL A 295 -33.32 -6.83 13.27
CA VAL A 295 -34.52 -6.53 12.49
C VAL A 295 -35.52 -7.69 12.54
N ALA A 296 -35.04 -8.94 12.48
CA ALA A 296 -35.87 -10.12 12.61
C ALA A 296 -36.57 -10.20 13.97
N ASN A 297 -35.83 -9.94 15.06
CA ASN A 297 -36.37 -9.90 16.42
C ASN A 297 -37.44 -8.81 16.56
N LEU A 298 -37.19 -7.62 16.01
CA LEU A 298 -38.16 -6.53 15.98
C LEU A 298 -39.42 -6.88 15.17
N LEU A 299 -39.26 -7.52 14.00
CA LEU A 299 -40.36 -7.98 13.15
C LEU A 299 -41.19 -9.07 13.84
N LEU A 300 -40.55 -9.98 14.59
CA LEU A 300 -41.23 -11.00 15.39
C LEU A 300 -42.07 -10.36 16.50
N VAL A 301 -41.50 -9.45 17.29
CA VAL A 301 -42.22 -8.72 18.36
C VAL A 301 -43.43 -7.96 17.80
N ARG A 302 -43.26 -7.35 16.62
CA ARG A 302 -44.32 -6.61 15.95
C ARG A 302 -45.40 -7.51 15.34
N GLY A 303 -45.02 -8.68 14.82
CA GLY A 303 -45.93 -9.72 14.36
C GLY A 303 -46.84 -10.19 15.49
N ASP A 304 -46.30 -10.37 16.69
CA ASP A 304 -47.04 -10.78 17.88
C ASP A 304 -48.15 -9.78 18.25
N ALA A 305 -47.84 -8.48 18.23
CA ALA A 305 -48.83 -7.42 18.48
C ALA A 305 -49.95 -7.36 17.42
N ARG A 306 -49.67 -7.82 16.20
CA ARG A 306 -50.61 -7.81 15.05
C ARG A 306 -51.40 -9.10 14.88
N LEU A 307 -51.17 -10.12 15.72
CA LEU A 307 -51.90 -11.40 15.65
C LEU A 307 -53.41 -11.23 15.77
N ARG A 308 -53.89 -10.36 16.68
CA ARG A 308 -55.33 -10.07 16.84
C ARG A 308 -55.92 -9.45 15.57
N GLU A 309 -55.20 -8.53 14.94
CA GLU A 309 -55.64 -7.89 13.70
C GLU A 309 -55.71 -8.89 12.54
N MET A 310 -54.69 -9.74 12.40
CA MET A 310 -54.67 -10.77 11.37
C MET A 310 -55.78 -11.79 11.60
N ALA A 311 -56.01 -12.22 12.85
CA ALA A 311 -57.07 -13.14 13.20
C ALA A 311 -58.46 -12.61 12.82
N VAL A 312 -58.73 -11.34 13.10
CA VAL A 312 -59.97 -10.66 12.68
C VAL A 312 -60.06 -10.62 11.15
N ARG A 313 -59.01 -10.25 10.42
CA ARG A 313 -59.03 -10.23 8.95
C ARG A 313 -59.26 -11.60 8.32
N THR A 314 -58.70 -12.65 8.90
CA THR A 314 -58.91 -14.02 8.42
C THR A 314 -60.34 -14.48 8.71
N ALA A 315 -60.91 -14.11 9.85
CA ALA A 315 -62.31 -14.37 10.19
C ALA A 315 -63.31 -13.66 9.25
N ILE A 316 -62.93 -12.51 8.67
CA ILE A 316 -63.73 -11.79 7.66
C ILE A 316 -63.44 -12.30 6.22
N GLY A 317 -62.68 -13.39 6.06
CA GLY A 317 -62.47 -14.07 4.78
C GLY A 317 -61.24 -13.63 3.98
N ALA A 318 -60.26 -12.95 4.58
CA ALA A 318 -59.01 -12.64 3.89
C ALA A 318 -58.20 -13.92 3.61
N ALA A 319 -57.80 -14.10 2.34
CA ALA A 319 -56.99 -15.23 1.93
C ALA A 319 -55.55 -15.15 2.50
N PRO A 320 -54.94 -16.29 2.89
CA PRO A 320 -53.63 -16.32 3.56
C PRO A 320 -52.47 -15.81 2.70
N ASP A 321 -52.57 -15.93 1.38
CA ASP A 321 -51.62 -15.37 0.40
C ASP A 321 -51.56 -13.83 0.48
N ARG A 322 -52.70 -13.17 0.70
CA ARG A 322 -52.79 -11.71 0.81
C ARG A 322 -52.09 -11.19 2.08
N LEU A 323 -52.17 -11.93 3.18
CA LEU A 323 -51.49 -11.60 4.44
C LEU A 323 -49.96 -11.76 4.33
N VAL A 324 -49.51 -12.85 3.70
CA VAL A 324 -48.07 -13.09 3.45
C VAL A 324 -47.50 -12.05 2.51
N ARG A 325 -48.21 -11.72 1.42
CA ARG A 325 -47.79 -10.68 0.46
C ARG A 325 -47.68 -9.31 1.12
N GLN A 326 -48.59 -8.95 2.02
CA GLN A 326 -48.52 -7.69 2.75
C GLN A 326 -47.26 -7.62 3.65
N LEU A 327 -46.97 -8.67 4.41
CA LEU A 327 -45.79 -8.73 5.30
C LEU A 327 -44.47 -8.71 4.53
N LEU A 328 -44.41 -9.39 3.38
CA LEU A 328 -43.27 -9.35 2.49
C LEU A 328 -43.10 -7.95 1.89
N THR A 329 -44.19 -7.31 1.48
CA THR A 329 -44.13 -5.94 0.93
C THR A 329 -43.64 -4.95 1.98
N GLU A 330 -44.07 -5.06 3.24
CA GLU A 330 -43.56 -4.25 4.35
C GLU A 330 -42.06 -4.44 4.58
N SER A 331 -41.59 -5.69 4.53
CA SER A 331 -40.18 -6.03 4.71
C SER A 331 -39.33 -5.51 3.54
N VAL A 332 -39.83 -5.63 2.31
CA VAL A 332 -39.18 -5.10 1.10
C VAL A 332 -39.07 -3.59 1.16
N VAL A 333 -40.14 -2.88 1.56
CA VAL A 333 -40.10 -1.42 1.71
C VAL A 333 -39.04 -1.00 2.73
N LEU A 334 -38.98 -1.67 3.89
CA LEU A 334 -37.95 -1.43 4.91
C LEU A 334 -36.54 -1.65 4.37
N ALA A 335 -36.32 -2.74 3.64
CA ALA A 335 -35.00 -3.07 3.12
C ALA A 335 -34.56 -2.14 1.99
N VAL A 336 -35.47 -1.73 1.10
CA VAL A 336 -35.16 -0.74 0.07
C VAL A 336 -34.78 0.60 0.72
N LEU A 337 -35.56 1.07 1.70
CA LEU A 337 -35.23 2.29 2.43
C LEU A 337 -33.92 2.16 3.21
N GLY A 338 -33.71 1.05 3.92
CA GLY A 338 -32.48 0.76 4.66
C GLY A 338 -31.26 0.68 3.75
N ALA A 339 -31.37 0.02 2.60
CA ALA A 339 -30.31 -0.05 1.60
C ALA A 339 -30.01 1.31 0.97
N THR A 340 -31.05 2.12 0.69
CA THR A 340 -30.86 3.49 0.16
C THR A 340 -30.13 4.37 1.16
N LEU A 341 -30.53 4.34 2.44
CA LEU A 341 -29.83 5.05 3.51
C LEU A 341 -28.42 4.50 3.71
N GLY A 342 -28.24 3.18 3.66
CA GLY A 342 -26.95 2.52 3.76
C GLY A 342 -25.98 2.91 2.65
N LEU A 343 -26.45 3.04 1.40
CA LEU A 343 -25.66 3.57 0.28
C LEU A 343 -25.23 5.02 0.53
N GLY A 344 -26.13 5.85 1.08
CA GLY A 344 -25.80 7.22 1.50
C GLY A 344 -24.71 7.24 2.57
N LEU A 345 -24.82 6.39 3.60
CA LEU A 345 -23.80 6.25 4.64
C LEU A 345 -22.47 5.73 4.08
N ALA A 346 -22.51 4.76 3.17
CA ALA A 346 -21.32 4.25 2.50
C ALA A 346 -20.62 5.35 1.69
N ALA A 347 -21.37 6.20 0.99
CA ALA A 347 -20.84 7.32 0.23
C ALA A 347 -20.13 8.34 1.14
N VAL A 348 -20.76 8.69 2.26
CA VAL A 348 -20.16 9.60 3.25
C VAL A 348 -18.94 8.96 3.91
N GLY A 349 -19.04 7.71 4.35
CA GLY A 349 -17.94 6.98 4.98
C GLY A 349 -16.72 6.86 4.07
N LEU A 350 -16.94 6.58 2.79
CA LEU A 350 -15.86 6.53 1.81
C LEU A 350 -15.21 7.90 1.58
N ARG A 351 -15.99 8.98 1.51
CA ARG A 351 -15.43 10.34 1.41
C ARG A 351 -14.60 10.72 2.63
N VAL A 352 -15.06 10.37 3.83
CA VAL A 352 -14.32 10.59 5.08
C VAL A 352 -13.02 9.79 5.08
N LEU A 353 -13.07 8.51 4.68
CA LEU A 353 -11.90 7.66 4.58
C LEU A 353 -10.84 8.26 3.63
N LEU A 354 -11.26 8.71 2.44
CA LEU A 354 -10.38 9.32 1.45
C LEU A 354 -9.85 10.70 1.87
N ALA A 355 -10.57 11.43 2.73
CA ALA A 355 -10.15 12.73 3.24
C ALA A 355 -9.17 12.62 4.41
N LEU A 356 -9.28 11.57 5.23
CA LEU A 356 -8.39 11.34 6.38
C LEU A 356 -7.00 10.89 5.95
N ASP A 357 -6.88 10.16 4.84
CA ASP A 357 -5.60 9.75 4.30
C ASP A 357 -5.68 9.63 2.77
N PRO A 358 -5.32 10.68 2.02
CA PRO A 358 -5.34 10.67 0.56
C PRO A 358 -4.23 9.78 -0.05
N THR A 359 -3.28 9.30 0.77
CA THR A 359 -1.96 8.85 0.30
C THR A 359 -1.63 7.39 0.58
N SER A 360 -2.31 6.70 1.49
CA SER A 360 -1.77 5.44 2.05
C SER A 360 -2.06 4.15 1.29
N LEU A 361 -2.87 4.16 0.24
CA LEU A 361 -3.07 2.98 -0.61
C LEU A 361 -3.35 3.43 -2.04
N PRO A 362 -2.43 3.28 -3.01
CA PRO A 362 -2.75 3.49 -4.42
C PRO A 362 -3.69 2.36 -4.87
N PRO A 363 -5.01 2.58 -4.90
CA PRO A 363 -5.91 1.48 -5.19
C PRO A 363 -5.80 1.15 -6.69
N LEU A 364 -5.92 -0.13 -7.06
CA LEU A 364 -5.89 -0.57 -8.46
C LEU A 364 -6.99 0.08 -9.32
N ALA A 365 -8.05 0.56 -8.68
CA ALA A 365 -9.06 1.41 -9.27
C ALA A 365 -9.53 2.45 -8.25
N PRO A 366 -10.08 3.59 -8.70
CA PRO A 366 -10.70 4.57 -7.81
C PRO A 366 -11.73 3.89 -6.91
N ILE A 367 -11.63 4.08 -5.59
CA ILE A 367 -12.62 3.55 -4.65
C ILE A 367 -13.88 4.38 -4.83
N ARG A 368 -14.95 3.75 -5.34
CA ARG A 368 -16.21 4.42 -5.65
C ARG A 368 -17.40 3.46 -5.52
N LEU A 369 -18.57 4.04 -5.27
CA LEU A 369 -19.84 3.32 -5.37
C LEU A 369 -20.23 3.21 -6.84
N ASP A 370 -19.71 2.20 -7.53
CA ASP A 370 -20.11 1.89 -8.89
C ASP A 370 -21.31 0.94 -8.95
N THR A 371 -21.77 0.68 -10.17
CA THR A 371 -22.95 -0.18 -10.43
C THR A 371 -22.82 -1.56 -9.79
N THR A 372 -21.62 -2.15 -9.73
CA THR A 372 -21.44 -3.46 -9.08
C THR A 372 -21.68 -3.37 -7.59
N VAL A 373 -21.18 -2.32 -6.92
CA VAL A 373 -21.43 -2.12 -5.49
C VAL A 373 -22.91 -1.91 -5.24
N VAL A 374 -23.59 -1.07 -6.05
CA VAL A 374 -25.04 -0.85 -5.93
C VAL A 374 -25.83 -2.15 -6.13
N LEU A 375 -25.49 -2.96 -7.14
CA LEU A 375 -26.14 -4.25 -7.38
C LEU A 375 -25.88 -5.24 -6.23
N PHE A 376 -24.64 -5.28 -5.71
CA PHE A 376 -24.30 -6.07 -4.53
C PHE A 376 -25.13 -5.64 -3.31
N THR A 377 -25.24 -4.34 -3.04
CA THR A 377 -26.03 -3.78 -1.95
C THR A 377 -27.52 -4.11 -2.09
N LEU A 378 -28.06 -4.01 -3.30
CA LEU A 378 -29.46 -4.37 -3.59
C LEU A 378 -29.69 -5.87 -3.39
N ALA A 379 -28.79 -6.72 -3.89
CA ALA A 379 -28.85 -8.17 -3.69
C ALA A 379 -28.81 -8.53 -2.20
N LEU A 380 -27.94 -7.86 -1.43
CA LEU A 380 -27.85 -8.02 0.02
C LEU A 380 -29.15 -7.59 0.71
N GLY A 381 -29.73 -6.47 0.30
CA GLY A 381 -31.04 -6.01 0.78
C GLY A 381 -32.15 -7.04 0.51
N VAL A 382 -32.19 -7.64 -0.68
CA VAL A 382 -33.16 -8.70 -1.02
C VAL A 382 -32.93 -9.94 -0.17
N ILE A 383 -31.69 -10.44 -0.08
CA ILE A 383 -31.35 -11.64 0.70
C ILE A 383 -31.74 -11.45 2.17
N THR A 384 -31.38 -10.32 2.77
CA THR A 384 -31.73 -10.01 4.16
C THR A 384 -33.24 -9.90 4.37
N THR A 385 -33.96 -9.29 3.43
CA THR A 385 -35.44 -9.25 3.45
C THR A 385 -36.05 -10.65 3.38
N VAL A 386 -35.57 -11.50 2.49
CA VAL A 386 -36.13 -12.85 2.29
C VAL A 386 -35.84 -13.71 3.51
N VAL A 387 -34.60 -13.76 3.98
CA VAL A 387 -34.20 -14.62 5.10
C VAL A 387 -34.95 -14.24 6.38
N PHE A 388 -35.12 -12.95 6.66
CA PHE A 388 -35.64 -12.48 7.95
C PHE A 388 -37.09 -11.99 7.91
N GLY A 389 -37.63 -11.63 6.75
CA GLY A 389 -39.04 -11.27 6.54
C GLY A 389 -39.94 -12.48 6.24
N LEU A 390 -39.42 -13.54 5.61
CA LEU A 390 -40.18 -14.74 5.29
C LEU A 390 -40.40 -15.65 6.51
N ALA A 391 -39.46 -15.66 7.47
CA ALA A 391 -39.54 -16.46 8.70
C ALA A 391 -40.79 -16.17 9.57
N PRO A 392 -41.15 -14.89 9.86
CA PRO A 392 -42.41 -14.58 10.53
C PRO A 392 -43.65 -14.89 9.66
N ALA A 393 -43.59 -14.62 8.35
CA ALA A 393 -44.73 -14.80 7.44
C ALA A 393 -45.13 -16.27 7.22
N LEU A 394 -44.15 -17.18 7.13
CA LEU A 394 -44.42 -18.62 7.00
C LEU A 394 -44.97 -19.23 8.29
N ARG A 395 -44.70 -18.63 9.45
CA ARG A 395 -45.25 -19.10 10.73
C ARG A 395 -46.70 -18.68 10.95
N THR A 396 -47.11 -17.51 10.46
CA THR A 396 -48.53 -17.10 10.50
C THR A 396 -49.44 -18.04 9.71
N LEU A 397 -48.92 -18.70 8.68
CA LEU A 397 -49.67 -19.71 7.91
C LEU A 397 -49.89 -21.04 8.66
N ARG A 398 -49.05 -21.35 9.66
CA ARG A 398 -49.12 -22.61 10.43
C ARG A 398 -49.96 -22.49 11.71
N LEU A 399 -50.49 -21.31 12.01
CA LEU A 399 -51.34 -21.10 13.18
C LEU A 399 -52.77 -21.51 12.84
N ASN A 400 -53.26 -22.60 13.45
CA ASN A 400 -54.70 -22.88 13.50
C ASN A 400 -55.37 -21.76 14.31
N LEU A 401 -56.06 -20.86 13.62
CA LEU A 401 -56.78 -19.71 14.19
C LEU A 401 -57.83 -20.10 15.25
N VAL A 402 -58.26 -21.36 15.27
CA VAL A 402 -59.24 -21.89 16.22
C VAL A 402 -58.65 -22.05 17.62
N ASP A 403 -57.36 -22.39 17.74
CA ASP A 403 -56.70 -22.58 19.04
C ASP A 403 -56.38 -21.23 19.70
N SER A 404 -56.05 -20.21 18.89
CA SER A 404 -55.62 -18.89 19.39
C SER A 404 -56.77 -18.04 19.98
N LEU A 405 -58.02 -18.36 19.62
CA LEU A 405 -59.23 -17.72 20.18
C LEU A 405 -59.71 -18.40 21.47
N ARG A 406 -59.34 -19.67 21.73
CA ARG A 406 -59.62 -20.38 22.99
C ARG A 406 -58.61 -20.07 24.09
N GLU A 407 -57.42 -19.58 23.74
CA GLU A 407 -56.27 -19.36 24.65
C GLU A 407 -56.31 -18.09 25.51
N GLY A 408 -57.50 -17.51 25.75
CA GLY A 408 -57.62 -16.31 26.57
C GLY A 408 -57.11 -16.42 28.01
N ASN A 409 -56.75 -17.60 28.52
CA ASN A 409 -56.36 -17.75 29.93
C ASN A 409 -55.46 -18.94 30.33
N GLN A 410 -54.84 -19.70 29.42
CA GLN A 410 -53.94 -20.80 29.84
C GLN A 410 -52.64 -20.84 29.04
N GLN A 411 -51.52 -20.89 29.79
CA GLN A 411 -50.16 -21.04 29.30
C GLN A 411 -49.95 -22.45 28.72
N SER A 412 -50.13 -22.64 27.40
CA SER A 412 -49.80 -23.90 26.72
C SER A 412 -48.67 -23.72 25.69
N THR A 413 -47.65 -24.58 25.82
CA THR A 413 -46.68 -25.16 24.85
C THR A 413 -46.26 -24.44 23.56
N VAL A 414 -47.12 -23.69 22.86
CA VAL A 414 -46.80 -22.89 21.65
C VAL A 414 -45.88 -21.71 21.98
N GLY A 415 -45.98 -21.15 23.21
CA GLY A 415 -45.06 -20.13 23.72
C GLY A 415 -43.61 -20.61 23.86
N GLY A 416 -43.39 -21.90 24.13
CA GLY A 416 -42.06 -22.48 24.37
C GLY A 416 -41.16 -22.51 23.13
N ALA A 417 -41.69 -22.87 21.96
CA ALA A 417 -40.93 -22.84 20.70
C ALA A 417 -40.61 -21.40 20.25
N ARG A 418 -41.51 -20.44 20.55
CA ARG A 418 -41.34 -19.00 20.28
C ARG A 418 -40.25 -18.40 21.18
N GLN A 419 -40.31 -18.69 22.48
CA GLN A 419 -39.30 -18.31 23.46
C GLN A 419 -37.93 -18.94 23.15
N ARG A 420 -37.89 -20.20 22.70
CA ARG A 420 -36.65 -20.89 22.30
C ARG A 420 -36.01 -20.29 21.06
N LEU A 421 -36.76 -19.98 20.00
CA LEU A 421 -36.19 -19.35 18.81
C LEU A 421 -35.66 -17.95 19.13
N ARG A 422 -36.42 -17.16 19.91
CA ARG A 422 -35.97 -15.84 20.36
C ARG A 422 -34.72 -15.96 21.24
N GLY A 423 -34.69 -16.92 22.15
CA GLY A 423 -33.52 -17.24 22.97
C GLY A 423 -32.30 -17.59 22.11
N LEU A 424 -32.48 -18.44 21.09
CA LEU A 424 -31.40 -18.80 20.14
C LEU A 424 -30.91 -17.59 19.33
N LEU A 425 -31.81 -16.74 18.83
CA LEU A 425 -31.44 -15.52 18.11
C LEU A 425 -30.64 -14.57 19.00
N VAL A 426 -31.08 -14.37 20.24
CA VAL A 426 -30.38 -13.51 21.22
C VAL A 426 -29.03 -14.12 21.58
N VAL A 427 -28.95 -15.43 21.83
CA VAL A 427 -27.67 -16.11 22.12
C VAL A 427 -26.70 -15.99 20.94
N ALA A 428 -27.18 -16.20 19.71
CA ALA A 428 -26.37 -16.05 18.50
C ALA A 428 -25.91 -14.60 18.31
N GLU A 429 -26.80 -13.63 18.51
CA GLU A 429 -26.48 -12.20 18.44
C GLU A 429 -25.42 -11.81 19.46
N VAL A 430 -25.61 -12.20 20.73
CA VAL A 430 -24.65 -11.95 21.80
C VAL A 430 -23.31 -12.62 21.51
N ALA A 431 -23.31 -13.86 21.03
CA ALA A 431 -22.08 -14.56 20.65
C ALA A 431 -21.33 -13.84 19.51
N LEU A 432 -22.03 -13.43 18.45
CA LEU A 432 -21.44 -12.68 17.33
C LEU A 432 -20.92 -11.30 17.78
N ALA A 433 -21.68 -10.61 18.63
CA ALA A 433 -21.28 -9.32 19.18
C ALA A 433 -20.02 -9.45 20.06
N VAL A 434 -19.93 -10.48 20.90
CA VAL A 434 -18.73 -10.76 21.70
C VAL A 434 -17.52 -11.03 20.81
N VAL A 435 -17.66 -11.84 19.75
CA VAL A 435 -16.58 -12.10 18.78
C VAL A 435 -16.11 -10.80 18.12
N LEU A 436 -17.03 -9.94 17.68
CA LEU A 436 -16.70 -8.65 17.08
C LEU A 436 -16.01 -7.70 18.06
N VAL A 437 -16.51 -7.60 19.30
CA VAL A 437 -15.92 -6.71 20.31
C VAL A 437 -14.53 -7.18 20.70
N ILE A 438 -14.31 -8.49 20.85
CA ILE A 438 -12.97 -9.05 21.10
C ILE A 438 -12.05 -8.74 19.91
N GLY A 439 -12.48 -9.01 18.68
CA GLY A 439 -11.70 -8.73 17.47
C GLY A 439 -11.33 -7.25 17.33
N ALA A 440 -12.32 -6.36 17.50
CA ALA A 440 -12.10 -4.91 17.47
C ALA A 440 -11.18 -4.44 18.60
N GLY A 441 -11.36 -4.96 19.82
CA GLY A 441 -10.49 -4.66 20.96
C GLY A 441 -9.05 -5.10 20.73
N LEU A 442 -8.83 -6.29 20.14
CA LEU A 442 -7.51 -6.77 19.75
C LEU A 442 -6.89 -5.89 18.64
N MET A 443 -7.66 -5.48 17.64
CA MET A 443 -7.18 -4.57 16.59
C MET A 443 -6.79 -3.20 17.14
N ILE A 444 -7.64 -2.60 17.99
CA ILE A 444 -7.36 -1.32 18.65
C ILE A 444 -6.11 -1.45 19.52
N ARG A 445 -5.98 -2.55 20.27
CA ARG A 445 -4.78 -2.84 21.05
C ARG A 445 -3.56 -2.92 20.14
N SER A 446 -3.59 -3.73 19.08
CA SER A 446 -2.49 -3.86 18.12
C SER A 446 -2.09 -2.51 17.50
N LEU A 447 -3.06 -1.68 17.12
CA LEU A 447 -2.80 -0.33 16.61
C LEU A 447 -2.20 0.59 17.68
N SER A 448 -2.68 0.50 18.92
CA SER A 448 -2.12 1.27 20.05
C SER A 448 -0.69 0.85 20.39
N GLU A 449 -0.39 -0.45 20.31
CA GLU A 449 0.97 -0.97 20.50
C GLU A 449 1.87 -0.51 19.36
N LEU A 450 1.38 -0.54 18.11
CA LEU A 450 2.11 -0.04 16.94
C LEU A 450 2.49 1.44 17.08
N GLY A 451 1.57 2.28 17.58
CA GLY A 451 1.82 3.71 17.84
C GLY A 451 2.75 3.98 19.03
N ARG A 452 3.01 2.97 19.87
CA ARG A 452 3.92 3.06 21.03
C ARG A 452 5.32 2.55 20.73
N ILE A 453 5.53 1.98 19.55
CA ILE A 453 6.85 1.51 19.15
C ILE A 453 7.81 2.69 19.10
N GLU A 454 8.92 2.58 19.85
CA GLU A 454 10.00 3.55 19.79
C GLU A 454 10.60 3.56 18.38
N LEU A 455 10.46 4.70 17.69
CA LEU A 455 10.91 4.86 16.31
C LEU A 455 12.43 5.15 16.21
N GLY A 456 13.04 5.63 17.29
CA GLY A 456 14.43 6.10 17.31
C GLY A 456 14.65 7.49 16.70
N PHE A 457 13.58 8.13 16.23
CA PHE A 457 13.51 9.52 15.79
C PHE A 457 12.17 10.13 16.24
N ASN A 458 12.05 11.46 16.20
CA ASN A 458 10.81 12.17 16.53
C ASN A 458 10.17 12.79 15.27
N PRO A 459 9.06 12.21 14.76
CA PRO A 459 8.35 12.74 13.59
C PRO A 459 7.57 14.03 13.89
N GLU A 460 7.30 14.34 15.16
CA GLU A 460 6.53 15.54 15.52
C GLU A 460 7.30 16.81 15.15
N ARG A 461 6.56 17.74 14.54
CA ARG A 461 7.02 19.08 14.14
C ARG A 461 8.21 19.07 13.17
N LEU A 462 8.29 18.05 12.32
CA LEU A 462 9.29 17.93 11.27
C LEU A 462 8.70 18.31 9.91
N LEU A 463 9.31 19.29 9.23
CA LEU A 463 9.07 19.57 7.82
C LEU A 463 10.12 18.82 7.01
N THR A 464 9.70 18.14 5.95
CA THR A 464 10.61 17.46 5.02
C THR A 464 10.43 18.00 3.61
N LEU A 465 11.53 18.13 2.88
CA LEU A 465 11.53 18.57 1.49
C LEU A 465 12.49 17.68 0.72
N LYS A 466 11.99 16.95 -0.26
CA LYS A 466 12.86 16.17 -1.14
C LYS A 466 13.36 17.04 -2.28
N LEU A 467 14.65 16.95 -2.58
CA LEU A 467 15.29 17.66 -3.68
C LEU A 467 16.09 16.67 -4.52
N SER A 468 16.14 16.91 -5.83
CA SER A 468 16.97 16.16 -6.77
C SER A 468 17.70 17.15 -7.66
N LEU A 469 19.03 17.11 -7.60
CA LEU A 469 19.89 18.06 -8.34
C LEU A 469 20.16 17.56 -9.77
N PRO A 470 19.92 18.39 -10.80
CA PRO A 470 20.15 18.00 -12.19
C PRO A 470 21.64 17.78 -12.48
N THR A 471 21.99 16.63 -13.05
CA THR A 471 23.37 16.25 -13.37
C THR A 471 24.06 17.26 -14.28
N ALA A 472 23.34 17.87 -15.22
CA ALA A 472 23.88 18.86 -16.15
C ALA A 472 24.45 20.10 -15.46
N ARG A 473 23.91 20.49 -14.29
CA ARG A 473 24.35 21.66 -13.53
C ARG A 473 25.23 21.28 -12.34
N TYR A 474 24.98 20.13 -11.73
CA TYR A 474 25.69 19.58 -10.58
C TYR A 474 26.46 18.31 -10.97
N ASP A 475 27.44 18.50 -11.85
CA ASP A 475 28.28 17.47 -12.47
C ASP A 475 29.37 16.94 -11.53
N THR A 476 29.92 17.78 -10.66
CA THR A 476 31.01 17.45 -9.73
C THR A 476 30.54 17.27 -8.27
N PRO A 477 31.21 16.44 -7.45
CA PRO A 477 30.94 16.31 -6.02
C PRO A 477 30.90 17.62 -5.23
N GLU A 478 31.84 18.51 -5.53
CA GLU A 478 32.02 19.78 -4.82
C GLU A 478 30.78 20.65 -4.97
N LYS A 479 30.25 20.79 -6.20
CA LYS A 479 29.01 21.53 -6.48
C LYS A 479 27.79 20.97 -5.72
N VAL A 480 27.68 19.65 -5.60
CA VAL A 480 26.57 18.99 -4.89
C VAL A 480 26.68 19.26 -3.38
N VAL A 481 27.87 19.07 -2.81
CA VAL A 481 28.14 19.32 -1.38
C VAL A 481 27.94 20.79 -1.03
N ASP A 482 28.45 21.70 -1.86
CA ASP A 482 28.32 23.15 -1.65
C ASP A 482 26.86 23.61 -1.72
N PHE A 483 26.07 23.04 -2.64
CA PHE A 483 24.64 23.33 -2.73
C PHE A 483 23.92 22.95 -1.44
N TYR A 484 24.04 21.69 -1.01
CA TYR A 484 23.31 21.22 0.17
C TYR A 484 23.78 21.93 1.45
N ARG A 485 25.08 22.21 1.59
CA ARG A 485 25.60 23.02 2.71
C ARG A 485 24.96 24.40 2.74
N THR A 486 25.03 25.12 1.61
CA THR A 486 24.47 26.48 1.50
C THR A 486 22.97 26.50 1.73
N LEU A 487 22.25 25.49 1.25
CA LEU A 487 20.82 25.34 1.45
C LEU A 487 20.49 25.14 2.93
N VAL A 488 21.15 24.20 3.60
CA VAL A 488 20.93 23.92 5.03
C VAL A 488 21.23 25.16 5.87
N ASP A 489 22.33 25.87 5.60
CA ASP A 489 22.69 27.09 6.31
C ASP A 489 21.61 28.17 6.18
N ARG A 490 21.05 28.35 4.99
CA ARG A 490 19.94 29.29 4.75
C ARG A 490 18.66 28.86 5.45
N VAL A 491 18.33 27.56 5.42
CA VAL A 491 17.14 27.02 6.08
C VAL A 491 17.24 27.15 7.59
N ARG A 492 18.41 26.89 8.19
CA ARG A 492 18.66 27.11 9.62
C ARG A 492 18.53 28.57 10.04
N ALA A 493 18.84 29.50 9.14
CA ALA A 493 18.72 30.93 9.39
C ALA A 493 17.26 31.43 9.32
N LEU A 494 16.29 30.62 8.88
CA LEU A 494 14.89 31.01 8.83
C LEU A 494 14.29 31.13 10.24
N PRO A 495 13.49 32.19 10.51
CA PRO A 495 12.69 32.26 11.72
C PRO A 495 11.77 31.04 11.83
N GLY A 496 11.87 30.29 12.94
CA GLY A 496 11.07 29.08 13.15
C GLY A 496 11.78 27.76 12.80
N ALA A 497 12.99 27.78 12.24
CA ALA A 497 13.84 26.60 12.17
C ALA A 497 14.63 26.40 13.48
N GLN A 498 14.43 25.29 14.18
CA GLN A 498 15.22 24.93 15.38
C GLN A 498 16.50 24.19 15.01
N ALA A 499 16.40 23.25 14.07
CA ALA A 499 17.50 22.47 13.55
C ALA A 499 17.16 22.06 12.12
N ALA A 500 18.18 21.96 11.27
CA ALA A 500 18.00 21.44 9.93
C ALA A 500 19.22 20.65 9.48
N GLY A 501 18.97 19.72 8.56
CA GLY A 501 20.01 18.96 7.89
C GLY A 501 19.46 18.25 6.66
N VAL A 502 20.31 17.42 6.07
CA VAL A 502 20.00 16.62 4.89
C VAL A 502 20.15 15.15 5.26
N VAL A 503 19.24 14.32 4.77
CA VAL A 503 19.31 12.86 4.87
C VAL A 503 19.04 12.25 3.50
N ARG A 504 19.72 11.16 3.14
CA ARG A 504 19.46 10.47 1.87
C ARG A 504 18.03 9.92 1.81
N SER A 505 17.60 9.25 2.87
CA SER A 505 16.29 8.63 2.98
C SER A 505 15.70 8.93 4.34
N LEU A 506 14.41 9.25 4.37
CA LEU A 506 13.69 9.44 5.63
C LEU A 506 13.59 8.11 6.39
N PRO A 507 13.55 8.15 7.74
CA PRO A 507 13.22 6.97 8.54
C PRO A 507 11.93 6.30 8.07
N LEU A 508 11.78 5.00 8.37
CA LEU A 508 10.68 4.12 7.91
C LEU A 508 10.61 3.80 6.42
N ALA A 509 11.34 4.52 5.55
CA ALA A 509 11.44 4.14 4.13
C ALA A 509 11.98 2.71 3.97
N THR A 510 11.51 2.04 2.92
CA THR A 510 11.85 0.65 2.56
C THR A 510 12.95 0.56 1.49
N THR A 511 13.47 1.70 1.03
CA THR A 511 14.29 1.84 -0.18
C THR A 511 15.80 1.73 0.06
N ILE A 512 16.27 0.89 0.99
CA ILE A 512 17.71 0.76 1.26
C ILE A 512 18.22 -0.68 1.24
N GLY A 513 19.34 -0.85 0.53
CA GLY A 513 20.16 -2.06 0.54
C GLY A 513 21.44 -1.86 1.34
N ASP A 514 21.89 -2.90 2.03
CA ASP A 514 23.09 -2.90 2.86
C ASP A 514 24.38 -2.82 2.00
N TYR A 515 25.43 -2.18 2.52
CA TYR A 515 26.80 -2.36 2.04
C TYR A 515 27.49 -3.48 2.81
N GLY A 516 28.33 -4.27 2.14
CA GLY A 516 29.35 -5.06 2.83
C GLY A 516 30.33 -4.14 3.55
N LEU A 517 30.72 -4.52 4.75
CA LEU A 517 31.65 -3.79 5.59
C LEU A 517 32.87 -4.65 5.90
N ASP A 518 34.01 -4.01 6.09
CA ASP A 518 35.11 -4.58 6.85
C ASP A 518 35.22 -3.79 8.14
N VAL A 519 35.15 -4.48 9.28
CA VAL A 519 35.11 -3.88 10.62
C VAL A 519 36.40 -4.25 11.34
N GLU A 520 37.11 -3.24 11.83
CA GLU A 520 38.39 -3.44 12.51
C GLU A 520 38.26 -4.40 13.71
N GLY A 521 39.00 -5.51 13.65
CA GLY A 521 39.02 -6.52 14.71
C GLY A 521 37.86 -7.52 14.66
N PHE A 522 37.00 -7.46 13.63
CA PHE A 522 35.97 -8.45 13.38
C PHE A 522 36.46 -9.51 12.37
N GLU A 523 36.34 -10.78 12.74
CA GLU A 523 36.68 -11.90 11.85
C GLU A 523 35.40 -12.43 11.18
N GLU A 524 35.31 -12.28 9.86
CA GLU A 524 34.20 -12.83 9.08
C GLU A 524 34.26 -14.36 9.06
N THR A 525 33.09 -15.00 9.16
CA THR A 525 32.95 -16.46 8.98
C THR A 525 31.94 -16.77 7.88
N PRO A 526 31.95 -17.98 7.27
CA PRO A 526 31.01 -18.31 6.20
C PRO A 526 29.55 -18.10 6.63
N GLY A 527 28.91 -17.09 6.05
CA GLY A 527 27.54 -16.69 6.36
C GLY A 527 27.37 -15.63 7.46
N HIS A 528 28.48 -15.11 7.98
CA HIS A 528 28.53 -14.01 8.94
C HIS A 528 29.58 -13.00 8.47
N ASN A 529 29.25 -12.30 7.39
CA ASN A 529 30.05 -11.21 6.85
C ASN A 529 29.54 -9.90 7.43
N ALA A 530 30.44 -8.95 7.67
CA ALA A 530 30.04 -7.66 8.19
C ALA A 530 29.30 -6.86 7.10
N LYS A 531 28.22 -6.20 7.51
CA LYS A 531 27.38 -5.40 6.63
C LYS A 531 26.68 -4.32 7.41
N GLY A 532 26.18 -3.32 6.72
CA GLY A 532 25.34 -2.32 7.35
C GLY A 532 24.43 -1.63 6.34
N ASP A 533 23.22 -1.35 6.80
CA ASP A 533 22.32 -0.39 6.19
C ASP A 533 23.01 0.99 6.21
N TRP A 534 22.98 1.69 5.09
CA TRP A 534 23.77 2.90 4.91
C TRP A 534 22.89 4.13 4.78
N GLN A 535 23.32 5.17 5.46
CA GLN A 535 22.70 6.48 5.41
C GLN A 535 23.74 7.56 5.13
N ILE A 536 23.30 8.59 4.45
CA ILE A 536 24.06 9.83 4.32
C ILE A 536 23.30 10.89 5.06
N VAL A 537 24.00 11.61 5.92
CA VAL A 537 23.42 12.72 6.66
C VAL A 537 24.37 13.92 6.69
N SER A 538 23.85 15.13 6.72
CA SER A 538 24.67 16.32 7.01
C SER A 538 24.85 16.50 8.52
N ASP A 539 25.68 17.47 8.90
CA ASP A 539 25.61 18.04 10.25
C ASP A 539 24.18 18.55 10.54
N GLY A 540 23.77 18.54 11.82
CA GLY A 540 22.45 18.99 12.27
C GLY A 540 21.26 18.09 11.89
N ALA A 541 21.46 17.07 11.05
CA ALA A 541 20.39 16.19 10.60
C ALA A 541 19.86 15.29 11.72
N PHE A 542 20.75 14.76 12.57
CA PHE A 542 20.34 13.95 13.73
C PHE A 542 19.55 14.77 14.73
N GLU A 543 19.97 16.00 14.99
CA GLU A 543 19.30 16.95 15.86
C GLU A 543 17.93 17.34 15.28
N ALA A 544 17.86 17.60 13.97
CA ALA A 544 16.59 17.83 13.28
C ALA A 544 15.66 16.62 13.38
N MET A 545 16.16 15.39 13.23
CA MET A 545 15.35 14.17 13.39
C MET A 545 15.03 13.84 14.86
N GLY A 546 15.67 14.49 15.83
CA GLY A 546 15.51 14.16 17.25
C GLY A 546 16.12 12.81 17.63
N THR A 547 17.14 12.36 16.91
CA THR A 547 17.88 11.14 17.20
C THR A 547 18.69 11.31 18.50
N ARG A 548 18.73 10.27 19.33
CA ARG A 548 19.50 10.28 20.58
C ARG A 548 20.95 9.84 20.33
N LEU A 549 21.92 10.65 20.78
CA LEU A 549 23.32 10.25 20.85
C LEU A 549 23.51 9.31 22.05
N ALA A 550 24.03 8.11 21.81
CA ALA A 550 24.38 7.19 22.88
C ALA A 550 25.81 7.46 23.39
N ARG A 551 26.76 7.71 22.47
CA ARG A 551 28.17 7.98 22.80
C ARG A 551 28.88 8.74 21.68
N GLY A 552 29.95 9.47 22.01
CA GLY A 552 30.82 10.12 21.02
C GLY A 552 30.31 11.49 20.64
N ARG A 553 30.31 11.82 19.34
CA ARG A 553 29.87 13.12 18.82
C ARG A 553 29.03 13.00 17.54
N TRP A 554 28.29 14.07 17.25
CA TRP A 554 27.66 14.30 15.95
C TRP A 554 28.68 14.66 14.88
N PHE A 555 28.22 14.63 13.63
CA PHE A 555 28.93 15.30 12.54
C PHE A 555 28.86 16.81 12.70
N THR A 556 29.90 17.47 12.24
CA THR A 556 30.08 18.92 12.31
C THR A 556 30.46 19.45 10.94
N ALA A 557 30.35 20.77 10.74
CA ALA A 557 30.80 21.41 9.51
C ALA A 557 32.31 21.23 9.23
N ALA A 558 33.10 20.80 10.21
CA ALA A 558 34.52 20.50 10.06
C ALA A 558 34.79 19.12 9.41
N ASP A 559 33.81 18.21 9.40
CA ASP A 559 33.92 16.90 8.77
C ASP A 559 33.79 17.05 7.23
N THR A 560 34.88 17.43 6.59
CA THR A 560 34.95 17.76 5.16
C THR A 560 35.77 16.73 4.39
N THR A 561 35.85 16.85 3.07
CA THR A 561 36.71 16.00 2.23
C THR A 561 38.20 16.15 2.55
N ALA A 562 38.61 17.26 3.16
CA ALA A 562 40.00 17.54 3.54
C ALA A 562 40.40 16.98 4.91
N THR A 563 39.45 16.45 5.69
CA THR A 563 39.69 15.87 7.01
C THR A 563 39.63 14.35 6.98
N GLN A 564 40.00 13.70 8.09
CA GLN A 564 39.85 12.26 8.24
C GLN A 564 38.39 11.83 7.97
N PRO A 565 38.16 10.76 7.20
CA PRO A 565 36.83 10.21 7.02
C PRO A 565 36.23 9.71 8.32
N VAL A 566 34.98 10.10 8.59
CA VAL A 566 34.27 9.72 9.82
C VAL A 566 32.93 9.06 9.55
N ALA A 567 32.48 8.23 10.49
CA ALA A 567 31.18 7.58 10.49
C ALA A 567 30.51 7.67 11.86
N VAL A 568 29.19 7.57 11.85
CA VAL A 568 28.37 7.32 13.05
C VAL A 568 27.66 6.00 12.84
N VAL A 569 27.53 5.18 13.88
CA VAL A 569 26.87 3.86 13.80
C VAL A 569 25.70 3.79 14.78
N ASN A 570 24.72 2.93 14.54
CA ASN A 570 23.69 2.69 15.56
C ASN A 570 24.15 1.70 16.64
N GLU A 571 23.40 1.65 17.74
CA GLU A 571 23.62 0.73 18.85
C GLU A 571 23.64 -0.74 18.37
N THR A 572 22.80 -1.13 17.41
CA THR A 572 22.77 -2.50 16.86
C THR A 572 24.08 -2.86 16.15
N LEU A 573 24.56 -2.05 15.21
CA LEU A 573 25.82 -2.30 14.50
C LEU A 573 26.99 -2.39 15.50
N ALA A 574 27.03 -1.47 16.46
CA ALA A 574 28.05 -1.47 17.52
C ALA A 574 28.04 -2.77 18.33
N ARG A 575 26.87 -3.25 18.76
CA ARG A 575 26.72 -4.52 19.51
C ARG A 575 27.05 -5.75 18.66
N THR A 576 26.72 -5.73 17.37
CA THR A 576 26.93 -6.88 16.47
C THR A 576 28.42 -7.10 16.21
N TYR A 577 29.18 -6.04 15.91
CA TYR A 577 30.55 -6.19 15.40
C TYR A 577 31.67 -5.88 16.40
N TRP A 578 31.41 -5.14 17.48
CA TRP A 578 32.40 -4.89 18.52
C TRP A 578 32.10 -5.69 19.79
N LYS A 579 33.08 -6.46 20.26
CA LYS A 579 33.00 -7.18 21.54
C LYS A 579 33.02 -6.23 22.74
N ASP A 580 33.76 -5.13 22.63
CA ASP A 580 33.83 -4.07 23.65
C ASP A 580 33.22 -2.78 23.12
N SER A 581 32.12 -2.35 23.76
CA SER A 581 31.44 -1.09 23.46
C SER A 581 32.33 0.16 23.59
N ASN A 582 33.44 0.09 24.35
CA ASN A 582 34.41 1.17 24.46
C ASN A 582 35.31 1.33 23.25
N ALA A 583 35.54 0.25 22.49
CA ALA A 583 36.39 0.25 21.31
C ALA A 583 35.66 0.75 20.04
N VAL A 584 34.34 0.93 20.11
CA VAL A 584 33.53 1.38 18.97
C VAL A 584 33.90 2.79 18.56
N VAL A 585 33.86 3.76 19.49
CA VAL A 585 34.28 5.14 19.20
C VAL A 585 35.80 5.17 19.10
N GLY A 586 36.31 5.56 17.93
CA GLY A 586 37.73 5.47 17.56
C GLY A 586 38.06 4.22 16.72
N GLY A 587 37.20 3.19 16.74
CA GLY A 587 37.28 2.04 15.85
C GLY A 587 37.04 2.43 14.39
N ARG A 588 37.34 1.52 13.46
CA ARG A 588 37.27 1.81 12.02
C ARG A 588 36.40 0.82 11.26
N ILE A 589 35.73 1.32 10.24
CA ILE A 589 35.02 0.52 9.24
C ILE A 589 35.51 0.89 7.84
N ARG A 590 35.47 -0.05 6.91
CA ARG A 590 35.69 0.20 5.49
C ARG A 590 34.46 -0.29 4.73
N ILE A 591 33.99 0.54 3.80
CA ILE A 591 32.68 0.35 3.16
C ILE A 591 32.89 -0.24 1.77
N GLY A 592 32.27 -1.38 1.48
CA GLY A 592 32.27 -2.00 0.17
C GLY A 592 33.63 -2.56 -0.24
N SER A 593 34.40 -1.81 -1.02
CA SER A 593 35.65 -2.30 -1.60
C SER A 593 36.82 -2.28 -0.62
N MET A 594 37.67 -3.29 -0.67
CA MET A 594 38.98 -3.30 0.00
C MET A 594 39.89 -2.13 -0.43
N ARG A 595 39.61 -1.46 -1.56
CA ARG A 595 40.35 -0.28 -2.02
C ARG A 595 39.90 1.03 -1.36
N ASN A 596 38.74 1.03 -0.70
CA ASN A 596 38.20 2.22 -0.04
C ASN A 596 38.98 2.53 1.25
N PRO A 597 39.06 3.80 1.68
CA PRO A 597 39.77 4.18 2.90
C PRO A 597 39.05 3.65 4.14
N TRP A 598 39.81 3.47 5.22
CA TRP A 598 39.23 3.28 6.55
C TRP A 598 38.52 4.56 7.01
N VAL A 599 37.36 4.38 7.63
CA VAL A 599 36.50 5.44 8.16
C VAL A 599 36.40 5.28 9.67
N THR A 600 36.71 6.34 10.43
CA THR A 600 36.71 6.28 11.89
C THR A 600 35.31 6.52 12.45
N VAL A 601 34.85 5.63 13.31
CA VAL A 601 33.58 5.77 14.01
C VAL A 601 33.73 6.81 15.12
N VAL A 602 33.02 7.94 15.02
CA VAL A 602 33.11 9.07 15.97
C VAL A 602 31.92 9.16 16.91
N GLY A 603 30.86 8.38 16.66
CA GLY A 603 29.66 8.39 17.49
C GLY A 603 28.80 7.14 17.32
N ILE A 604 28.00 6.89 18.35
CA ILE A 604 26.98 5.85 18.40
C ILE A 604 25.63 6.52 18.65
N VAL A 605 24.65 6.23 17.81
CA VAL A 605 23.27 6.72 17.94
C VAL A 605 22.31 5.62 18.33
N ALA A 606 21.20 6.01 18.94
CA ALA A 606 20.13 5.08 19.24
C ALA A 606 19.63 4.37 17.97
N ASP A 607 19.12 3.16 18.18
CA ASP A 607 18.52 2.36 17.12
C ASP A 607 17.29 3.09 16.51
N GLU A 608 17.34 3.32 15.19
CA GLU A 608 16.28 3.94 14.41
C GLU A 608 15.61 2.90 13.52
N ARG A 609 14.28 2.89 13.51
CA ARG A 609 13.50 1.99 12.66
C ARG A 609 13.53 2.44 11.20
N HIS A 610 13.90 1.49 10.35
CA HIS A 610 13.98 1.62 8.90
C HIS A 610 13.36 0.35 8.30
N ASN A 611 12.78 0.43 7.10
CA ASN A 611 11.98 -0.65 6.51
C ASN A 611 10.69 -0.95 7.27
N GLY A 612 9.89 0.09 7.51
CA GLY A 612 8.62 0.00 8.22
C GLY A 612 8.74 -0.05 9.74
N VAL A 613 7.59 0.09 10.40
CA VAL A 613 7.51 0.22 11.87
C VAL A 613 7.77 -1.10 12.57
N THR A 614 7.35 -2.23 12.00
CA THR A 614 7.52 -3.57 12.59
C THR A 614 8.76 -4.31 12.09
N GLY A 615 9.58 -3.68 11.24
CA GLY A 615 10.81 -4.25 10.72
C GLY A 615 11.84 -4.56 11.81
N ILE A 616 12.78 -5.45 11.50
CA ILE A 616 13.94 -5.68 12.37
C ILE A 616 14.82 -4.44 12.30
N VAL A 617 15.30 -3.98 13.46
CA VAL A 617 16.33 -2.94 13.51
C VAL A 617 17.62 -3.53 12.95
N LYS A 618 18.07 -3.02 11.81
CA LYS A 618 19.30 -3.46 11.14
C LYS A 618 20.55 -2.79 11.75
N GLU A 619 21.70 -3.41 11.53
CA GLU A 619 22.99 -2.74 11.66
C GLU A 619 23.03 -1.56 10.70
N LYS A 620 23.25 -0.33 11.20
CA LYS A 620 23.23 0.88 10.39
C LYS A 620 24.45 1.77 10.64
N PHE A 621 24.99 2.32 9.56
CA PHE A 621 26.02 3.35 9.60
C PHE A 621 25.62 4.59 8.80
N TYR A 622 26.15 5.71 9.22
CA TYR A 622 25.90 7.03 8.68
C TYR A 622 27.23 7.64 8.27
N ILE A 623 27.26 8.28 7.09
CA ILE A 623 28.41 9.00 6.58
C ILE A 623 28.03 10.47 6.33
N PRO A 624 28.92 11.43 6.63
CA PRO A 624 28.69 12.82 6.27
C PRO A 624 28.46 12.98 4.77
N HIS A 625 27.43 13.74 4.39
CA HIS A 625 27.16 14.06 2.97
C HIS A 625 28.38 14.62 2.24
N SER A 626 29.17 15.45 2.93
CA SER A 626 30.44 16.00 2.44
C SER A 626 31.49 14.95 2.08
N GLN A 627 31.51 13.78 2.74
CA GLN A 627 32.58 12.78 2.62
C GLN A 627 32.16 11.51 1.84
N TRP A 628 30.87 11.32 1.53
CA TRP A 628 30.37 10.10 0.90
C TRP A 628 31.14 9.67 -0.36
N HIS A 629 31.37 10.60 -1.28
CA HIS A 629 32.08 10.31 -2.53
C HIS A 629 33.54 9.93 -2.29
N VAL A 630 34.17 10.41 -1.22
CA VAL A 630 35.56 10.06 -0.86
C VAL A 630 35.63 8.63 -0.32
N VAL A 631 34.67 8.22 0.51
CA VAL A 631 34.68 6.89 1.15
C VAL A 631 34.16 5.77 0.27
N THR A 632 33.46 6.10 -0.82
CA THR A 632 32.86 5.11 -1.73
C THR A 632 33.42 5.11 -3.15
N GLY A 633 34.51 5.85 -3.40
CA GLY A 633 35.19 5.83 -4.70
C GLY A 633 34.49 6.63 -5.81
N GLY A 634 33.88 7.76 -5.47
CA GLY A 634 33.32 8.73 -6.43
C GLY A 634 31.80 8.71 -6.57
N ASN A 635 31.07 7.89 -5.81
CA ASN A 635 29.61 7.87 -5.90
C ASN A 635 28.98 9.17 -5.39
N LEU A 636 27.99 9.66 -6.12
CA LEU A 636 27.34 10.95 -5.88
C LEU A 636 25.86 10.75 -5.57
N ILE A 637 25.40 11.30 -4.45
CA ILE A 637 23.99 11.33 -4.10
C ILE A 637 23.46 12.74 -4.34
N ARG A 638 22.70 12.89 -5.43
CA ARG A 638 22.10 14.17 -5.84
C ARG A 638 20.69 14.36 -5.30
N ALA A 639 20.02 13.28 -4.94
CA ALA A 639 18.69 13.29 -4.36
C ALA A 639 18.79 13.08 -2.85
N ALA A 640 18.21 14.01 -2.09
CA ALA A 640 18.18 13.93 -0.65
C ALA A 640 16.96 14.68 -0.08
N TYR A 641 16.60 14.35 1.14
CA TYR A 641 15.58 15.05 1.91
C TYR A 641 16.26 16.07 2.81
N VAL A 642 15.84 17.32 2.70
CA VAL A 642 16.07 18.30 3.75
C VAL A 642 15.04 18.03 4.86
N VAL A 643 15.51 18.00 6.10
CA VAL A 643 14.69 17.83 7.29
C VAL A 643 14.84 19.08 8.15
N VAL A 644 13.72 19.64 8.61
CA VAL A 644 13.68 20.88 9.39
C VAL A 644 12.79 20.68 10.60
N ARG A 645 13.36 20.79 11.80
CA ARG A 645 12.61 20.78 13.04
C ARG A 645 12.09 22.17 13.35
N THR A 646 10.82 22.26 13.72
CA THR A 646 10.15 23.53 14.01
C THR A 646 9.60 23.54 15.44
N PRO A 647 9.46 24.71 16.09
CA PRO A 647 8.84 24.82 17.41
C PRO A 647 7.32 24.63 17.37
N GLY A 648 6.69 24.88 16.22
CA GLY A 648 5.24 24.93 16.04
C GLY A 648 4.77 24.09 14.86
N ASP A 649 3.79 24.59 14.10
CA ASP A 649 3.31 23.96 12.88
C ASP A 649 4.40 24.00 11.79
N PRO A 650 4.87 22.84 11.29
CA PRO A 650 5.89 22.80 10.24
C PRO A 650 5.48 23.51 8.94
N LEU A 651 4.19 23.49 8.61
CA LEU A 651 3.70 24.09 7.36
C LEU A 651 3.74 25.62 7.37
N ALA A 652 3.75 26.25 8.54
CA ALA A 652 3.92 27.70 8.66
C ALA A 652 5.30 28.18 8.14
N LEU A 653 6.28 27.28 8.04
CA LEU A 653 7.59 27.56 7.46
C LEU A 653 7.60 27.44 5.92
N ALA A 654 6.60 26.79 5.33
CA ALA A 654 6.51 26.51 3.90
C ALA A 654 5.82 27.63 3.09
N GLY A 655 5.20 28.61 3.75
CA GLY A 655 4.51 29.74 3.13
C GLY A 655 3.00 29.58 3.11
#